data_AF-A0ABD0WCI4-F1
#
_entry.id   AF-A0ABD0WCI4-F1
#
_cell.length_a   1.000
_cell.length_b   1.000
_cell.length_c   1.000
_cell.angle_alpha   90.00
_cell.angle_beta   90.00
_cell.angle_gamma   90.00
#
_symmetry.space_group_name_H-M   'P 1'
#
loop_
_entity.id
_entity.type
_entity.pdbx_description
1 polymer ?
#
loop_
_entity_poly.entity_id
_entity_poly.type
_entity_poly.pdbx_seq_one_letter_code
_entity_poly.pdbx_strand_id
1 'polypeptide(L)'
;MSGDSRTLSWRGMAPSGLLKPSDTSQRMVAPDTGLTKIIKVCFTSNSANLGKNFKLVRCHDGMTIRGVIAAVLSSGCVGPGIQHARCYGLLLKHLKSAEVHWLHPDLTVSELQLQYEQQHLEAEWRYDLRIRYIPADFINKFKEDRTTLLYFYQQVRSDYMQHYASKVSDGMALQLGCLEIRRFYKDMNPNGLEKKSNFELLEKDVGLDLFFHRALIDSMKPKVLRKMIQQTFQRYSSLKEDQCVFKFFTTLADCYDYVEESYPCQLVQGWSLAVDLVIGPDGICQRTDKTSVPVRLASFSQVRSIMCSQQNDGQALLMVEIQGAKQPLSVTMDSLATVENMADLIDGYCRLETDSELSLMKKANKDRHNRNNLPTVSTSGSQDVSRPNGNKKGVGSDIYAEIPEGSSGSGRDYSLDRDDIFLGHILGEGFFGEVHVGVYRSPARERVRVAVKTCKDCSDDVKEKFLSEAVLMKALDHPHIVRLIGVIEVDPVWIVMELYEHGELGKYLVEHQRFLNSGTLILFSLQICKALAYLEGLNMVHRDIAVRNVLVASEDCVKLGDFGLSRYIEEEEYYKASVSRMPIKWMAPESINFRRFTTASDVWMFGVCVWEVMSLGQQPFFWLENGEVINQLESGVRLPKPPLCTPTLYTLLTHIWSYDPHKRPSFTQLVCKISDIYRMEQEQQTERLRERSRTIPPNHYKTAEAPPKPARNPSFQSHTLRPVQKTQEPFGMADDRFMWERERLDDTLCKQRPDMFSDSRWLEQEETNMPCWKEDARLMWERERMEETLRQQKQDMLTDSRWLEQEEKNLPQKKQANQPLSPPPEKPPKTSTPPEKPPKTSTPPEKPPKTSTSPTDRPLQASDPQHAATVEQDRSNDLVYMGVMAMVREVVKLKNDVNTLSPSEYPTAVKSVGLTLRNLIHSVDEVLPSLHTSSRTEIQGTERLLNKDLGELIAKMRLVQQNSVTSLKGECQRQMLGAAHTLALDSKNLLDAVDQARIKANLAKP
;
A
#
# COMPACT_ATOMS: atom_id res chain seq x y z
N MET A 1 -56.61 -7.32 -36.52
CA MET A 1 -57.29 -8.60 -36.83
C MET A 1 -56.80 -9.66 -35.84
N SER A 2 -57.45 -10.82 -35.80
CA SER A 2 -57.29 -11.85 -34.76
C SER A 2 -56.27 -12.94 -35.12
N GLY A 3 -55.67 -13.54 -34.09
CA GLY A 3 -54.99 -14.84 -34.17
C GLY A 3 -53.51 -14.80 -33.74
N ASP A 4 -53.01 -15.75 -32.95
CA ASP A 4 -53.72 -16.68 -32.05
C ASP A 4 -52.81 -17.09 -30.88
N SER A 5 -53.37 -17.53 -29.75
CA SER A 5 -52.63 -17.84 -28.52
C SER A 5 -53.17 -19.08 -27.80
N ARG A 6 -52.30 -20.06 -27.50
CA ARG A 6 -52.63 -21.34 -26.84
C ARG A 6 -51.45 -21.83 -25.99
N THR A 7 -51.55 -22.50 -24.83
CA THR A 7 -52.66 -22.88 -23.90
C THR A 7 -51.99 -23.56 -22.68
N LEU A 8 -52.32 -23.44 -21.38
CA LEU A 8 -53.19 -22.61 -20.50
C LEU A 8 -52.31 -22.21 -19.26
N SER A 9 -52.64 -21.64 -18.08
CA SER A 9 -53.84 -21.39 -17.24
C SER A 9 -54.53 -22.64 -16.63
N TRP A 10 -55.23 -22.64 -15.48
CA TRP A 10 -55.76 -21.59 -14.57
C TRP A 10 -55.78 -22.08 -13.09
N ARG A 11 -55.75 -21.14 -12.13
CA ARG A 11 -56.34 -21.23 -10.76
C ARG A 11 -55.72 -22.21 -9.73
N GLY A 12 -56.08 -22.01 -8.46
CA GLY A 12 -55.77 -22.90 -7.33
C GLY A 12 -56.72 -22.64 -6.14
N MET A 13 -56.82 -23.59 -5.19
CA MET A 13 -57.60 -23.48 -3.94
C MET A 13 -57.04 -24.40 -2.83
N ALA A 14 -57.16 -23.93 -1.57
CA ALA A 14 -57.36 -24.62 -0.29
C ALA A 14 -56.55 -25.89 0.12
N PRO A 15 -56.12 -26.00 1.40
CA PRO A 15 -55.63 -27.24 2.01
C PRO A 15 -56.70 -27.94 2.87
N SER A 16 -56.75 -29.30 2.87
CA SER A 16 -56.93 -30.19 4.06
C SER A 16 -57.43 -31.61 3.72
N GLY A 17 -56.80 -32.63 4.36
CA GLY A 17 -57.35 -33.97 4.60
C GLY A 17 -57.27 -35.01 3.46
N LEU A 18 -57.11 -36.32 3.72
CA LEU A 18 -56.78 -37.03 4.98
C LEU A 18 -56.32 -38.47 4.66
N LEU A 19 -55.59 -39.10 5.61
CA LEU A 19 -55.27 -40.54 5.78
C LEU A 19 -53.81 -41.01 5.51
N LYS A 20 -53.44 -42.01 6.32
CA LYS A 20 -52.15 -42.69 6.56
C LYS A 20 -52.26 -44.16 6.07
N PRO A 21 -51.27 -45.09 6.19
CA PRO A 21 -50.00 -45.06 6.99
C PRO A 21 -48.73 -45.42 6.14
N SER A 22 -47.49 -45.52 6.64
CA SER A 22 -46.88 -45.44 8.00
C SER A 22 -45.36 -45.22 7.90
N ASP A 23 -44.65 -44.63 8.88
CA ASP A 23 -45.07 -43.63 9.87
C ASP A 23 -43.93 -42.63 10.27
N THR A 24 -42.86 -42.85 11.06
CA THR A 24 -42.54 -43.85 12.14
C THR A 24 -41.67 -43.24 13.27
N SER A 25 -40.33 -43.29 13.19
CA SER A 25 -39.40 -42.91 14.27
C SER A 25 -38.04 -42.44 13.70
N GLN A 26 -37.27 -41.55 14.33
CA GLN A 26 -37.27 -41.11 15.74
C GLN A 26 -36.71 -39.68 15.89
N ARG A 27 -37.02 -38.98 17.00
CA ARG A 27 -36.38 -37.71 17.37
C ARG A 27 -34.93 -37.93 17.84
N MET A 28 -34.04 -36.99 17.54
CA MET A 28 -32.91 -36.65 18.41
C MET A 28 -32.94 -35.14 18.73
N VAL A 29 -32.35 -34.78 19.88
CA VAL A 29 -32.36 -33.42 20.43
C VAL A 29 -31.15 -32.64 19.90
N ALA A 30 -31.36 -31.40 19.47
CA ALA A 30 -30.26 -30.51 19.10
C ALA A 30 -29.51 -30.03 20.36
N PRO A 31 -28.16 -30.05 20.38
CA PRO A 31 -27.39 -29.52 21.49
C PRO A 31 -27.47 -27.99 21.55
N ASP A 32 -27.39 -27.45 22.75
CA ASP A 32 -27.52 -26.02 23.04
C ASP A 32 -26.28 -25.22 22.59
N THR A 33 -26.34 -24.61 21.41
CA THR A 33 -25.25 -23.80 20.87
C THR A 33 -25.38 -22.34 21.33
N GLY A 34 -24.73 -22.02 22.45
CA GLY A 34 -24.62 -20.64 22.93
C GLY A 34 -24.07 -19.68 21.87
N LEU A 35 -24.65 -18.48 21.80
CA LEU A 35 -24.34 -17.48 20.77
C LEU A 35 -22.88 -17.04 20.86
N THR A 36 -22.09 -17.43 19.87
CA THR A 36 -20.70 -16.97 19.74
C THR A 36 -20.70 -15.50 19.31
N LYS A 37 -20.13 -14.61 20.14
CA LYS A 37 -19.81 -13.23 19.71
C LYS A 37 -18.45 -13.18 19.02
N ILE A 38 -18.24 -12.24 18.10
CA ILE A 38 -16.92 -11.91 17.53
C ILE A 38 -16.66 -10.42 17.75
N ILE A 39 -15.62 -10.07 18.51
CA ILE A 39 -15.26 -8.67 18.79
C ILE A 39 -14.10 -8.25 17.87
N LYS A 40 -14.23 -7.10 17.20
CA LYS A 40 -13.17 -6.49 16.38
C LYS A 40 -12.31 -5.55 17.22
N VAL A 41 -11.18 -6.03 17.70
CA VAL A 41 -10.22 -5.25 18.51
C VAL A 41 -9.18 -4.60 17.58
N CYS A 42 -9.18 -3.28 17.51
CA CYS A 42 -8.19 -2.50 16.78
C CYS A 42 -6.92 -2.28 17.62
N PHE A 43 -5.76 -2.15 16.96
CA PHE A 43 -4.48 -1.93 17.64
C PHE A 43 -3.50 -1.08 16.80
N THR A 44 -2.48 -0.50 17.43
CA THR A 44 -1.41 0.24 16.73
C THR A 44 -0.33 -0.69 16.17
N SER A 45 0.23 -0.34 15.01
CA SER A 45 1.33 -1.08 14.36
C SER A 45 2.26 -0.14 13.61
N ASN A 46 3.46 -0.61 13.22
CA ASN A 46 4.45 0.13 12.42
C ASN A 46 4.02 0.38 10.96
N SER A 47 2.86 -0.12 10.53
CA SER A 47 2.28 0.17 9.22
C SER A 47 2.00 1.67 9.02
N ALA A 48 2.10 2.18 7.79
CA ALA A 48 1.66 3.54 7.45
C ALA A 48 0.16 3.79 7.76
N ASN A 49 -0.65 2.72 7.76
CA ASN A 49 -2.06 2.71 8.11
C ASN A 49 -2.29 2.77 9.64
N LEU A 50 -1.92 3.88 10.30
CA LEU A 50 -2.21 4.10 11.72
C LEU A 50 -3.71 3.92 12.01
N GLY A 51 -4.05 3.05 12.97
CA GLY A 51 -5.43 2.81 13.42
C GLY A 51 -6.32 1.93 12.52
N LYS A 52 -5.82 1.40 11.38
CA LYS A 52 -6.58 0.42 10.56
C LYS A 52 -6.35 -1.04 10.94
N ASN A 53 -5.28 -1.38 11.66
CA ASN A 53 -4.99 -2.76 12.08
C ASN A 53 -5.99 -3.24 13.13
N PHE A 54 -6.47 -4.48 12.99
CA PHE A 54 -7.40 -5.10 13.93
C PHE A 54 -7.22 -6.62 13.96
N LYS A 55 -7.73 -7.24 15.02
CA LYS A 55 -7.95 -8.68 15.14
C LYS A 55 -9.41 -8.96 15.46
N LEU A 56 -9.96 -10.02 14.86
CA LEU A 56 -11.25 -10.58 15.26
C LEU A 56 -11.03 -11.60 16.41
N VAL A 57 -11.75 -11.42 17.51
CA VAL A 57 -11.66 -12.30 18.69
C VAL A 57 -12.99 -13.02 18.88
N ARG A 58 -12.98 -14.35 18.71
CA ARG A 58 -14.12 -15.21 19.01
C ARG A 58 -14.30 -15.29 20.52
N CYS A 59 -15.47 -14.87 21.01
CA CYS A 59 -15.80 -14.76 22.43
C CYS A 59 -17.00 -15.65 22.79
N HIS A 60 -17.04 -16.07 24.06
CA HIS A 60 -18.22 -16.64 24.71
C HIS A 60 -18.69 -15.71 25.84
N ASP A 61 -19.96 -15.76 26.23
CA ASP A 61 -20.61 -14.80 27.13
C ASP A 61 -19.81 -14.51 28.42
N GLY A 62 -19.43 -15.56 29.13
CA GLY A 62 -18.63 -15.48 30.37
C GLY A 62 -17.13 -15.18 30.19
N MET A 63 -16.68 -14.82 28.99
CA MET A 63 -15.30 -14.38 28.75
C MET A 63 -15.14 -12.95 29.29
N THR A 64 -14.06 -12.67 30.01
CA THR A 64 -13.79 -11.32 30.53
C THR A 64 -12.98 -10.47 29.54
N ILE A 65 -13.04 -9.15 29.68
CA ILE A 65 -12.22 -8.21 28.89
C ILE A 65 -10.71 -8.52 29.03
N ARG A 66 -10.27 -8.91 30.22
CA ARG A 66 -8.93 -9.46 30.51
C ARG A 66 -8.58 -10.64 29.59
N GLY A 67 -9.52 -11.57 29.39
CA GLY A 67 -9.40 -12.67 28.45
C GLY A 67 -9.34 -12.22 26.99
N VAL A 68 -10.13 -11.21 26.60
CA VAL A 68 -10.09 -10.62 25.25
C VAL A 68 -8.74 -9.96 24.96
N ILE A 69 -8.22 -9.16 25.90
CA ILE A 69 -6.88 -8.55 25.82
C ILE A 69 -5.82 -9.65 25.69
N ALA A 70 -5.84 -10.66 26.57
CA ALA A 70 -4.89 -11.78 26.53
C ALA A 70 -4.94 -12.54 25.19
N ALA A 71 -6.13 -12.77 24.62
CA ALA A 71 -6.32 -13.43 23.32
C ALA A 71 -5.84 -12.61 22.12
N VAL A 72 -5.69 -11.29 22.25
CA VAL A 72 -5.02 -10.44 21.24
C VAL A 72 -3.50 -10.52 21.43
N LEU A 73 -2.99 -10.21 22.63
CA LEU A 73 -1.56 -10.19 22.93
C LEU A 73 -0.86 -11.53 22.65
N SER A 74 -1.47 -12.65 23.07
CA SER A 74 -0.90 -14.01 22.93
C SER A 74 -0.76 -14.51 21.48
N SER A 75 -1.42 -13.86 20.51
CA SER A 75 -1.32 -14.23 19.10
C SER A 75 -0.18 -13.54 18.33
N GLY A 76 0.63 -12.72 19.01
CA GLY A 76 1.80 -12.07 18.38
C GLY A 76 1.47 -11.00 17.33
N CYS A 77 0.20 -10.73 17.03
CA CYS A 77 -0.20 -9.71 16.05
C CYS A 77 0.19 -8.27 16.48
N VAL A 78 0.35 -8.05 17.78
CA VAL A 78 0.94 -6.83 18.38
C VAL A 78 2.47 -6.88 18.36
N GLY A 79 3.03 -8.07 18.58
CA GLY A 79 4.47 -8.38 18.54
C GLY A 79 4.82 -9.54 19.50
N PRO A 80 6.02 -10.11 19.40
CA PRO A 80 6.47 -11.21 20.26
C PRO A 80 6.99 -10.71 21.62
N GLY A 81 7.09 -11.61 22.60
CA GLY A 81 7.89 -11.37 23.82
C GLY A 81 7.32 -10.35 24.81
N ILE A 82 6.00 -10.09 24.77
CA ILE A 82 5.33 -9.17 25.69
C ILE A 82 5.40 -9.71 27.13
N GLN A 83 5.93 -8.92 28.03
CA GLN A 83 6.04 -9.21 29.47
C GLN A 83 5.06 -8.33 30.27
N HIS A 84 4.88 -7.09 29.86
CA HIS A 84 4.12 -6.05 30.57
C HIS A 84 2.61 -6.07 30.23
N ALA A 85 2.04 -7.25 30.04
CA ALA A 85 0.65 -7.43 29.57
C ALA A 85 -0.39 -6.69 30.44
N ARG A 86 -0.16 -6.55 31.76
CA ARG A 86 -1.04 -5.80 32.67
C ARG A 86 -1.08 -4.28 32.46
N CYS A 87 -0.18 -3.71 31.64
CA CYS A 87 -0.22 -2.28 31.30
C CYS A 87 -1.28 -1.95 30.23
N TYR A 88 -1.82 -2.98 29.56
CA TYR A 88 -2.83 -2.86 28.51
C TYR A 88 -4.26 -2.84 29.09
N GLY A 89 -5.10 -1.97 28.53
CA GLY A 89 -6.56 -1.92 28.72
C GLY A 89 -7.27 -1.88 27.37
N LEU A 90 -8.61 -1.99 27.40
CA LEU A 90 -9.44 -1.96 26.19
C LEU A 90 -10.38 -0.74 26.23
N LEU A 91 -10.23 0.17 25.27
CA LEU A 91 -11.00 1.40 25.16
C LEU A 91 -12.14 1.22 24.15
N LEU A 92 -13.37 1.29 24.61
CA LEU A 92 -14.57 1.37 23.79
C LEU A 92 -14.84 2.84 23.44
N LYS A 93 -15.03 3.14 22.15
CA LYS A 93 -15.36 4.47 21.63
C LYS A 93 -16.62 4.42 20.78
N HIS A 94 -17.53 5.37 20.97
CA HIS A 94 -18.64 5.57 20.05
C HIS A 94 -18.15 6.42 18.85
N LEU A 95 -18.41 5.96 17.62
CA LEU A 95 -17.90 6.60 16.39
C LEU A 95 -18.67 7.87 15.97
N LYS A 96 -19.78 8.19 16.64
CA LYS A 96 -20.68 9.31 16.30
C LYS A 96 -20.81 10.38 17.40
N SER A 97 -20.13 10.21 18.53
CA SER A 97 -20.13 11.16 19.65
C SER A 97 -18.74 11.25 20.28
N ALA A 98 -18.58 12.05 21.34
CA ALA A 98 -17.35 12.11 22.14
C ALA A 98 -17.28 11.03 23.25
N GLU A 99 -18.19 10.05 23.24
CA GLU A 99 -18.38 9.06 24.30
C GLU A 99 -17.32 7.96 24.25
N VAL A 100 -16.67 7.72 25.39
CA VAL A 100 -15.59 6.74 25.56
C VAL A 100 -15.69 6.03 26.91
N HIS A 101 -15.51 4.71 26.91
CA HIS A 101 -15.57 3.84 28.08
C HIS A 101 -14.35 2.94 28.12
N TRP A 102 -13.57 3.01 29.18
CA TRP A 102 -12.50 2.04 29.45
C TRP A 102 -13.13 0.80 30.07
N LEU A 103 -13.06 -0.31 29.34
CA LEU A 103 -13.70 -1.55 29.73
C LEU A 103 -12.83 -2.24 30.79
N HIS A 104 -13.32 -2.26 32.03
CA HIS A 104 -12.62 -2.85 33.17
C HIS A 104 -12.29 -4.34 32.90
N PRO A 105 -11.08 -4.82 33.25
CA PRO A 105 -10.65 -6.18 32.88
C PRO A 105 -11.58 -7.31 33.33
N ASP A 106 -12.31 -7.15 34.44
CA ASP A 106 -13.17 -8.20 35.00
C ASP A 106 -14.65 -8.11 34.54
N LEU A 107 -14.97 -7.16 33.65
CA LEU A 107 -16.24 -7.11 32.94
C LEU A 107 -16.38 -8.32 32.01
N THR A 108 -17.56 -8.95 31.96
CA THR A 108 -17.85 -10.05 31.01
C THR A 108 -18.37 -9.53 29.66
N VAL A 109 -18.19 -10.32 28.59
CA VAL A 109 -18.73 -10.00 27.25
C VAL A 109 -20.27 -9.93 27.28
N SER A 110 -20.94 -10.72 28.12
CA SER A 110 -22.38 -10.59 28.37
C SER A 110 -22.79 -9.26 29.05
N GLU A 111 -22.00 -8.77 30.02
CA GLU A 111 -22.28 -7.48 30.67
C GLU A 111 -21.98 -6.31 29.71
N LEU A 112 -20.89 -6.39 28.93
CA LEU A 112 -20.54 -5.45 27.86
C LEU A 112 -21.70 -5.28 26.84
N GLN A 113 -22.26 -6.38 26.36
CA GLN A 113 -23.43 -6.35 25.46
C GLN A 113 -24.63 -5.65 26.11
N LEU A 114 -24.96 -6.04 27.34
CA LEU A 114 -26.10 -5.52 28.09
C LEU A 114 -25.97 -4.03 28.44
N GLN A 115 -24.76 -3.55 28.76
CA GLN A 115 -24.53 -2.19 29.22
C GLN A 115 -24.38 -1.17 28.08
N TYR A 116 -23.63 -1.50 27.02
CA TYR A 116 -23.23 -0.52 26.00
C TYR A 116 -23.86 -0.78 24.62
N GLU A 117 -23.91 -2.04 24.17
CA GLU A 117 -24.36 -2.40 22.81
C GLU A 117 -25.87 -2.57 22.67
N GLN A 118 -26.64 -2.58 23.76
CA GLN A 118 -28.11 -2.44 23.68
C GLN A 118 -28.57 -1.00 23.43
N GLN A 119 -27.68 0.00 23.57
CA GLN A 119 -28.02 1.42 23.40
C GLN A 119 -27.76 1.94 21.97
N HIS A 120 -26.80 1.34 21.27
CA HIS A 120 -26.30 1.77 19.96
C HIS A 120 -25.92 0.56 19.09
N LEU A 121 -25.92 0.69 17.77
CA LEU A 121 -25.61 -0.43 16.87
C LEU A 121 -24.13 -0.85 17.03
N GLU A 122 -23.82 -2.15 16.95
CA GLU A 122 -22.45 -2.66 17.11
C GLU A 122 -21.46 -2.02 16.12
N ALA A 123 -21.90 -1.68 14.91
CA ALA A 123 -21.10 -0.97 13.90
C ALA A 123 -20.84 0.52 14.21
N GLU A 124 -21.50 1.09 15.22
CA GLU A 124 -21.22 2.44 15.74
C GLU A 124 -20.14 2.43 16.83
N TRP A 125 -19.80 1.24 17.37
CA TRP A 125 -18.78 1.06 18.38
C TRP A 125 -17.41 0.68 17.79
N ARG A 126 -16.34 1.08 18.48
CA ARG A 126 -14.97 0.69 18.15
C ARG A 126 -14.19 0.34 19.42
N TYR A 127 -13.55 -0.83 19.40
CA TYR A 127 -12.64 -1.29 20.45
C TYR A 127 -11.20 -0.97 20.05
N ASP A 128 -10.48 -0.15 20.81
CA ASP A 128 -9.04 0.11 20.65
C ASP A 128 -8.27 -0.50 21.84
N LEU A 129 -7.38 -1.46 21.56
CA LEU A 129 -6.39 -1.95 22.53
C LEU A 129 -5.36 -0.84 22.78
N ARG A 130 -5.13 -0.47 24.04
CA ARG A 130 -4.22 0.64 24.41
C ARG A 130 -3.44 0.33 25.67
N ILE A 131 -2.25 0.88 25.80
CA ILE A 131 -1.54 0.95 27.09
C ILE A 131 -2.15 2.11 27.89
N ARG A 132 -2.51 1.86 29.15
CA ARG A 132 -3.14 2.83 30.05
C ARG A 132 -2.40 2.98 31.37
N TYR A 133 -2.06 1.86 32.00
CA TYR A 133 -1.46 1.84 33.33
C TYR A 133 0.07 1.84 33.16
N ILE A 134 0.72 2.99 33.38
CA ILE A 134 2.11 3.24 32.97
C ILE A 134 3.04 3.18 34.19
N PRO A 135 4.04 2.27 34.25
CA PRO A 135 4.96 2.22 35.38
C PRO A 135 5.77 3.51 35.56
N ALA A 136 6.08 3.88 36.81
CA ALA A 136 6.86 5.10 37.11
C ALA A 136 8.27 5.15 36.49
N ASP A 137 8.85 3.98 36.16
CA ASP A 137 10.02 3.87 35.29
C ASP A 137 9.70 3.00 34.07
N PHE A 138 8.71 3.42 33.27
CA PHE A 138 8.31 2.70 32.06
C PHE A 138 9.43 2.65 31.02
N ILE A 139 10.33 3.64 30.97
CA ILE A 139 11.44 3.66 30.01
C ILE A 139 12.41 2.51 30.27
N ASN A 140 12.83 2.26 31.52
CA ASN A 140 13.69 1.11 31.80
C ASN A 140 12.90 -0.20 31.83
N LYS A 141 11.68 -0.24 32.39
CA LYS A 141 10.87 -1.46 32.44
C LYS A 141 10.50 -1.98 31.04
N PHE A 142 10.03 -1.12 30.13
CA PHE A 142 9.73 -1.53 28.76
C PHE A 142 10.98 -1.71 27.89
N LYS A 143 12.19 -1.39 28.36
CA LYS A 143 13.44 -1.58 27.59
C LYS A 143 13.71 -3.04 27.27
N GLU A 144 13.34 -3.94 28.18
CA GLU A 144 13.45 -5.40 28.03
C GLU A 144 12.24 -5.99 27.28
N ASP A 145 11.11 -5.28 27.31
CA ASP A 145 9.88 -5.57 26.54
C ASP A 145 9.74 -4.59 25.35
N ARG A 146 10.61 -4.79 24.34
CA ARG A 146 10.67 -3.96 23.13
C ARG A 146 9.33 -3.84 22.40
N THR A 147 8.45 -4.85 22.52
CA THR A 147 7.12 -4.82 21.90
C THR A 147 6.23 -3.82 22.62
N THR A 148 6.13 -3.88 23.95
CA THR A 148 5.38 -2.89 24.75
C THR A 148 5.95 -1.47 24.57
N LEU A 149 7.29 -1.30 24.52
CA LEU A 149 7.91 0.01 24.27
C LEU A 149 7.54 0.60 22.91
N LEU A 150 7.61 -0.19 21.84
CA LEU A 150 7.27 0.26 20.49
C LEU A 150 5.75 0.47 20.32
N TYR A 151 4.92 -0.30 21.02
CA TYR A 151 3.48 -0.10 21.05
C TYR A 151 3.11 1.23 21.73
N PHE A 152 3.69 1.50 22.91
CA PHE A 152 3.46 2.76 23.63
C PHE A 152 3.95 3.96 22.81
N TYR A 153 5.12 3.84 22.16
CA TYR A 153 5.62 4.84 21.23
C TYR A 153 4.62 5.15 20.09
N GLN A 154 4.10 4.11 19.43
CA GLN A 154 3.13 4.29 18.33
C GLN A 154 1.81 4.91 18.80
N GLN A 155 1.34 4.52 19.99
CA GLN A 155 0.15 5.09 20.62
C GLN A 155 0.33 6.61 20.85
N VAL A 156 1.37 7.00 21.60
CA VAL A 156 1.65 8.40 21.93
C VAL A 156 1.93 9.24 20.68
N ARG A 157 2.62 8.68 19.67
CA ARG A 157 2.81 9.29 18.34
C ARG A 157 1.50 9.47 17.59
N SER A 158 0.57 8.51 17.68
CA SER A 158 -0.77 8.62 17.06
C SER A 158 -1.59 9.72 17.72
N ASP A 159 -1.62 9.75 19.05
CA ASP A 159 -2.36 10.75 19.82
C ASP A 159 -1.79 12.16 19.58
N TYR A 160 -0.44 12.30 19.50
CA TYR A 160 0.24 13.51 19.06
C TYR A 160 -0.23 13.96 17.67
N MET A 161 -0.15 13.09 16.65
CA MET A 161 -0.54 13.43 15.28
C MET A 161 -2.02 13.82 15.14
N GLN A 162 -2.91 13.21 15.94
CA GLN A 162 -4.36 13.48 15.89
C GLN A 162 -4.78 14.72 16.69
N HIS A 163 -4.09 15.04 17.79
CA HIS A 163 -4.61 16.02 18.77
C HIS A 163 -3.65 17.15 19.14
N TYR A 164 -2.35 17.04 18.87
CA TYR A 164 -1.33 18.01 19.35
C TYR A 164 -0.40 18.55 18.27
N ALA A 165 -0.22 17.85 17.14
CA ALA A 165 0.77 18.23 16.13
C ALA A 165 0.51 19.61 15.51
N SER A 166 -0.76 20.05 15.40
CA SER A 166 -1.15 21.40 14.95
C SER A 166 -1.11 22.47 16.05
N LYS A 167 -0.74 22.11 17.29
CA LYS A 167 -0.62 23.03 18.45
C LYS A 167 0.84 23.31 18.83
N VAL A 168 1.78 22.48 18.37
CA VAL A 168 3.22 22.67 18.61
C VAL A 168 3.83 23.60 17.55
N SER A 169 5.02 24.15 17.83
CA SER A 169 5.75 24.97 16.85
C SER A 169 6.27 24.14 15.68
N ASP A 170 6.42 24.78 14.51
CA ASP A 170 7.02 24.18 13.31
C ASP A 170 8.36 23.49 13.59
N GLY A 171 9.22 24.12 14.41
CA GLY A 171 10.50 23.56 14.81
C GLY A 171 10.37 22.26 15.59
N MET A 172 9.41 22.18 16.52
CA MET A 172 9.13 20.98 17.31
C MET A 172 8.52 19.87 16.45
N ALA A 173 7.57 20.21 15.57
CA ALA A 173 6.99 19.27 14.61
C ALA A 173 8.03 18.71 13.63
N LEU A 174 8.96 19.56 13.15
CA LEU A 174 10.11 19.13 12.35
C LEU A 174 11.02 18.17 13.14
N GLN A 175 11.29 18.44 14.41
CA GLN A 175 12.11 17.55 15.25
C GLN A 175 11.45 16.18 15.46
N LEU A 176 10.17 16.15 15.86
CA LEU A 176 9.43 14.92 16.12
C LEU A 176 9.26 14.07 14.85
N GLY A 177 8.94 14.70 13.71
CA GLY A 177 8.85 14.01 12.42
C GLY A 177 10.20 13.49 11.92
N CYS A 178 11.30 14.24 12.08
CA CYS A 178 12.64 13.76 11.71
C CYS A 178 13.12 12.60 12.59
N LEU A 179 12.77 12.59 13.88
CA LEU A 179 13.02 11.45 14.78
C LEU A 179 12.27 10.20 14.33
N GLU A 180 11.01 10.34 13.91
CA GLU A 180 10.26 9.23 13.33
C GLU A 180 10.86 8.77 11.99
N ILE A 181 11.26 9.66 11.08
CA ILE A 181 11.91 9.25 9.82
C ILE A 181 13.17 8.41 10.09
N ARG A 182 13.99 8.79 11.10
CA ARG A 182 15.19 8.03 11.49
C ARG A 182 14.85 6.68 12.11
N ARG A 183 13.80 6.60 12.94
CA ARG A 183 13.32 5.36 13.57
C ARG A 183 12.70 4.41 12.54
N PHE A 184 11.84 4.93 11.69
CA PHE A 184 11.07 4.19 10.68
C PHE A 184 11.99 3.62 9.60
N TYR A 185 12.96 4.40 9.12
CA TYR A 185 14.00 3.96 8.18
C TYR A 185 15.32 3.69 8.90
N LYS A 186 15.31 2.89 9.98
CA LYS A 186 16.50 2.61 10.82
C LYS A 186 17.72 2.00 10.10
N ASP A 187 17.51 1.38 8.95
CA ASP A 187 18.60 0.79 8.13
C ASP A 187 19.25 1.80 7.16
N MET A 188 18.63 2.97 6.95
CA MET A 188 19.10 3.98 5.99
C MET A 188 20.41 4.65 6.45
N ASN A 189 21.31 4.91 5.50
CA ASN A 189 22.52 5.72 5.70
C ASN A 189 22.20 7.07 6.39
N PRO A 190 22.98 7.54 7.38
CA PRO A 190 22.85 8.89 7.95
C PRO A 190 22.70 10.03 6.94
N ASN A 191 23.37 9.98 5.79
CA ASN A 191 23.25 11.00 4.74
C ASN A 191 22.16 10.67 3.70
N GLY A 192 21.33 9.65 3.93
CA GLY A 192 20.38 9.09 2.97
C GLY A 192 19.36 10.10 2.43
N LEU A 193 18.93 11.09 3.22
CA LEU A 193 18.00 12.14 2.78
C LEU A 193 18.65 13.31 2.03
N GLU A 194 19.99 13.41 1.99
CA GLU A 194 20.68 14.43 1.17
C GLU A 194 20.50 14.13 -0.33
N LYS A 195 20.35 12.85 -0.68
CA LYS A 195 20.09 12.40 -2.05
C LYS A 195 18.70 12.81 -2.51
N LYS A 196 18.65 13.60 -3.58
CA LYS A 196 17.41 14.12 -4.20
C LYS A 196 16.36 13.02 -4.45
N SER A 197 16.77 11.87 -4.99
CA SER A 197 15.88 10.73 -5.29
C SER A 197 15.25 10.14 -4.02
N ASN A 198 16.04 10.01 -2.96
CA ASN A 198 15.61 9.42 -1.69
C ASN A 198 14.61 10.36 -0.97
N PHE A 199 14.83 11.68 -1.07
CA PHE A 199 13.83 12.65 -0.60
C PHE A 199 12.58 12.68 -1.48
N GLU A 200 12.70 12.60 -2.80
CA GLU A 200 11.54 12.62 -3.70
C GLU A 200 10.68 11.36 -3.57
N LEU A 201 11.28 10.21 -3.24
CA LEU A 201 10.55 9.01 -2.81
C LEU A 201 9.73 9.27 -1.54
N LEU A 202 10.33 9.90 -0.52
CA LEU A 202 9.65 10.26 0.74
C LEU A 202 8.52 11.28 0.51
N GLU A 203 8.74 12.24 -0.39
CA GLU A 203 7.83 13.36 -0.65
C GLU A 203 6.61 12.96 -1.51
N LYS A 204 6.80 12.09 -2.51
CA LYS A 204 5.77 11.71 -3.48
C LYS A 204 5.12 10.35 -3.20
N ASP A 205 5.92 9.35 -2.86
CA ASP A 205 5.48 7.95 -2.85
C ASP A 205 5.22 7.40 -1.44
N VAL A 206 5.76 8.06 -0.41
CA VAL A 206 5.48 7.74 1.00
C VAL A 206 4.46 8.71 1.61
N GLY A 207 4.48 9.97 1.17
CA GLY A 207 3.75 11.07 1.78
C GLY A 207 4.51 11.66 2.98
N LEU A 208 4.74 12.99 2.97
CA LEU A 208 5.29 13.70 4.13
C LEU A 208 4.30 13.71 5.31
N ASP A 209 3.00 13.56 5.03
CA ASP A 209 1.91 13.56 6.02
C ASP A 209 1.86 12.32 6.93
N LEU A 210 2.62 11.27 6.59
CA LEU A 210 2.91 10.17 7.52
C LEU A 210 3.80 10.62 8.71
N PHE A 211 4.61 11.68 8.52
CA PHE A 211 5.65 12.13 9.45
C PHE A 211 5.40 13.52 10.03
N PHE A 212 4.72 14.39 9.29
CA PHE A 212 4.48 15.79 9.63
C PHE A 212 2.99 16.10 9.48
N HIS A 213 2.42 16.95 10.35
CA HIS A 213 1.01 17.30 10.22
C HIS A 213 0.76 18.22 9.02
N ARG A 214 -0.44 18.16 8.44
CA ARG A 214 -0.75 18.82 7.15
C ARG A 214 -0.48 20.32 7.13
N ALA A 215 -0.81 21.05 8.19
CA ALA A 215 -0.62 22.51 8.24
C ALA A 215 0.88 22.94 8.19
N LEU A 216 1.83 22.14 8.69
CA LEU A 216 3.27 22.39 8.49
C LEU A 216 3.72 22.14 7.04
N ILE A 217 3.08 21.19 6.36
CA ILE A 217 3.37 20.90 4.94
C ILE A 217 2.83 22.04 4.07
N ASP A 218 1.60 22.48 4.34
CA ASP A 218 0.90 23.49 3.56
C ASP A 218 1.38 24.93 3.87
N SER A 219 1.98 25.20 5.03
CA SER A 219 2.52 26.52 5.41
C SER A 219 3.83 26.89 4.70
N MET A 220 4.54 25.91 4.13
CA MET A 220 5.88 26.10 3.56
C MET A 220 5.95 25.71 2.08
N LYS A 221 6.72 26.48 1.30
CA LYS A 221 7.03 26.07 -0.10
C LYS A 221 7.86 24.77 -0.07
N PRO A 222 7.57 23.74 -0.90
CA PRO A 222 8.23 22.42 -0.81
C PRO A 222 9.77 22.46 -0.81
N LYS A 223 10.39 23.34 -1.61
CA LYS A 223 11.86 23.54 -1.61
C LYS A 223 12.44 24.04 -0.27
N VAL A 224 11.65 24.78 0.51
CA VAL A 224 12.03 25.26 1.86
C VAL A 224 11.82 24.14 2.88
N LEU A 225 10.65 23.50 2.87
CA LEU A 225 10.31 22.38 3.73
C LEU A 225 11.33 21.24 3.60
N ARG A 226 11.67 20.83 2.36
CA ARG A 226 12.72 19.86 2.04
C ARG A 226 14.04 20.21 2.72
N LYS A 227 14.49 21.46 2.60
CA LYS A 227 15.75 21.93 3.20
C LYS A 227 15.69 21.88 4.73
N MET A 228 14.57 22.29 5.34
CA MET A 228 14.39 22.26 6.80
C MET A 228 14.34 20.84 7.35
N ILE A 229 13.69 19.90 6.65
CA ILE A 229 13.70 18.47 7.01
C ILE A 229 15.12 17.90 6.90
N GLN A 230 15.84 18.14 5.80
CA GLN A 230 17.23 17.68 5.63
C GLN A 230 18.16 18.22 6.74
N GLN A 231 18.11 19.52 7.03
CA GLN A 231 18.92 20.15 8.08
C GLN A 231 18.55 19.71 9.50
N THR A 232 17.28 19.33 9.74
CA THR A 232 16.84 18.82 11.04
C THR A 232 17.21 17.34 11.20
N PHE A 233 17.04 16.54 10.15
CA PHE A 233 17.39 15.12 10.13
C PHE A 233 18.88 14.86 10.36
N GLN A 234 19.78 15.70 9.83
CA GLN A 234 21.22 15.62 10.09
C GLN A 234 21.58 15.61 11.60
N ARG A 235 20.74 16.17 12.48
CA ARG A 235 20.96 16.17 13.94
C ARG A 235 20.65 14.83 14.61
N TYR A 236 19.90 13.97 13.92
CA TYR A 236 19.42 12.67 14.42
C TYR A 236 19.90 11.50 13.54
N SER A 237 20.63 11.79 12.47
CA SER A 237 20.94 10.84 11.39
C SER A 237 21.71 9.60 11.85
N SER A 238 22.46 9.67 12.96
CA SER A 238 23.23 8.58 13.56
C SER A 238 22.51 7.85 14.72
N LEU A 239 21.31 8.28 15.12
CA LEU A 239 20.59 7.68 16.24
C LEU A 239 20.00 6.30 15.88
N LYS A 240 20.03 5.39 16.86
CA LYS A 240 19.39 4.07 16.79
C LYS A 240 17.90 4.15 17.13
N GLU A 241 17.13 3.11 16.75
CA GLU A 241 15.67 3.04 16.94
C GLU A 241 15.22 3.33 18.38
N ASP A 242 15.91 2.76 19.37
CA ASP A 242 15.68 2.98 20.80
C ASP A 242 15.99 4.42 21.24
N GLN A 243 17.08 5.00 20.71
CA GLN A 243 17.49 6.38 20.98
C GLN A 243 16.51 7.39 20.36
N CYS A 244 15.96 7.11 19.18
CA CYS A 244 14.90 7.90 18.56
C CYS A 244 13.61 7.88 19.38
N VAL A 245 13.19 6.70 19.85
CA VAL A 245 12.01 6.54 20.72
C VAL A 245 12.17 7.33 22.01
N PHE A 246 13.29 7.15 22.72
CA PHE A 246 13.59 7.92 23.93
C PHE A 246 13.63 9.43 23.65
N LYS A 247 14.32 9.86 22.58
CA LYS A 247 14.43 11.29 22.28
C LYS A 247 13.08 11.92 21.94
N PHE A 248 12.23 11.21 21.19
CA PHE A 248 10.87 11.65 20.88
C PHE A 248 10.03 11.82 22.16
N PHE A 249 10.06 10.84 23.08
CA PHE A 249 9.41 10.95 24.39
C PHE A 249 9.90 12.17 25.18
N THR A 250 11.23 12.39 25.27
CA THR A 250 11.78 13.56 25.99
C THR A 250 11.41 14.90 25.35
N THR A 251 11.30 14.97 24.03
CA THR A 251 10.92 16.22 23.35
C THR A 251 9.41 16.46 23.41
N LEU A 252 8.58 15.43 23.34
CA LEU A 252 7.12 15.59 23.39
C LEU A 252 6.62 15.99 24.78
N ALA A 253 7.31 15.57 25.85
CA ALA A 253 6.98 15.91 27.23
C ALA A 253 6.99 17.43 27.51
N ASP A 254 7.73 18.22 26.73
CA ASP A 254 7.78 19.69 26.85
C ASP A 254 6.41 20.37 26.54
N CYS A 255 5.45 19.67 25.92
CA CYS A 255 4.16 20.24 25.52
C CYS A 255 2.93 19.32 25.65
N TYR A 256 3.12 18.01 25.83
CA TYR A 256 2.05 17.04 25.98
C TYR A 256 2.43 15.99 27.02
N ASP A 257 1.64 15.92 28.09
CA ASP A 257 1.73 14.82 29.04
C ASP A 257 1.02 13.58 28.49
N TYR A 258 1.77 12.50 28.38
CA TYR A 258 1.33 11.19 27.88
C TYR A 258 1.45 10.07 28.94
N VAL A 259 1.72 10.43 30.20
CA VAL A 259 1.80 9.49 31.33
C VAL A 259 0.76 9.76 32.43
N GLU A 260 0.20 10.97 32.51
CA GLU A 260 -0.88 11.34 33.44
C GLU A 260 -2.22 11.60 32.70
N GLU A 261 -3.32 11.09 33.24
CA GLU A 261 -4.67 11.52 32.84
C GLU A 261 -5.16 12.62 33.80
N SER A 262 -5.63 13.77 33.27
CA SER A 262 -6.13 14.90 34.05
C SER A 262 -7.64 15.07 33.92
N TYR A 263 -8.34 15.12 35.05
CA TYR A 263 -9.80 15.16 35.17
C TYR A 263 -10.26 16.42 35.93
N PRO A 264 -10.83 17.43 35.25
CA PRO A 264 -11.47 18.58 35.92
C PRO A 264 -12.70 18.11 36.70
N CYS A 265 -12.71 18.29 38.02
CA CYS A 265 -13.67 17.66 38.92
C CYS A 265 -14.04 18.56 40.12
N GLN A 266 -14.98 18.11 40.95
CA GLN A 266 -15.28 18.71 42.25
C GLN A 266 -14.84 17.77 43.39
N LEU A 267 -13.86 18.20 44.18
CA LEU A 267 -13.41 17.51 45.39
C LEU A 267 -14.32 17.86 46.57
N VAL A 268 -14.91 16.85 47.21
CA VAL A 268 -15.88 17.01 48.30
C VAL A 268 -15.23 16.63 49.64
N GLN A 269 -14.96 17.63 50.48
CA GLN A 269 -14.41 17.46 51.83
C GLN A 269 -15.14 18.38 52.83
N GLY A 270 -16.44 18.15 53.03
CA GLY A 270 -17.34 19.02 53.82
C GLY A 270 -17.82 20.27 53.05
N TRP A 271 -17.00 20.77 52.13
CA TRP A 271 -17.30 21.73 51.07
C TRP A 271 -16.80 21.19 49.73
N SER A 272 -17.37 21.68 48.62
CA SER A 272 -16.92 21.35 47.26
C SER A 272 -15.86 22.34 46.78
N LEU A 273 -14.79 21.83 46.17
CA LEU A 273 -13.70 22.60 45.57
C LEU A 273 -13.43 22.10 44.14
N ALA A 274 -13.56 22.96 43.14
CA ALA A 274 -13.24 22.62 41.75
C ALA A 274 -11.73 22.59 41.52
N VAL A 275 -11.20 21.49 40.96
CA VAL A 275 -9.76 21.27 40.69
C VAL A 275 -9.55 20.31 39.51
N ASP A 276 -8.35 20.29 38.94
CA ASP A 276 -7.88 19.13 38.16
C ASP A 276 -7.44 18.03 39.14
N LEU A 277 -8.08 16.85 39.09
CA LEU A 277 -7.50 15.63 39.67
C LEU A 277 -6.60 14.99 38.62
N VAL A 278 -5.35 14.74 38.97
CA VAL A 278 -4.31 14.23 38.07
C VAL A 278 -3.92 12.84 38.53
N ILE A 279 -4.01 11.85 37.65
CA ILE A 279 -3.77 10.44 37.98
C ILE A 279 -2.74 9.87 37.01
N GLY A 280 -1.63 9.39 37.54
CA GLY A 280 -0.49 8.90 36.75
C GLY A 280 0.45 8.03 37.59
N PRO A 281 1.65 7.71 37.08
CA PRO A 281 2.64 6.92 37.82
C PRO A 281 3.00 7.48 39.20
N ASP A 282 2.92 8.80 39.38
CA ASP A 282 3.18 9.50 40.64
C ASP A 282 1.97 9.53 41.60
N GLY A 283 0.92 8.75 41.37
CA GLY A 283 -0.20 8.56 42.29
C GLY A 283 -1.47 9.33 41.91
N ILE A 284 -2.26 9.66 42.93
CA ILE A 284 -3.44 10.52 42.82
C ILE A 284 -3.04 11.90 43.34
N CYS A 285 -3.08 12.91 42.47
CA CYS A 285 -2.61 14.27 42.71
C CYS A 285 -3.71 15.31 42.44
N GLN A 286 -3.58 16.49 43.04
CA GLN A 286 -4.47 17.64 42.88
C GLN A 286 -3.72 18.80 42.24
N ARG A 287 -4.32 19.48 41.26
CA ARG A 287 -3.77 20.67 40.62
C ARG A 287 -4.82 21.78 40.58
N THR A 288 -4.50 22.97 41.06
CA THR A 288 -5.43 24.11 41.16
C THR A 288 -5.58 24.89 39.86
N ASP A 289 -4.52 24.92 39.08
CA ASP A 289 -4.39 25.64 37.82
C ASP A 289 -3.30 24.97 36.96
N LYS A 290 -3.37 25.13 35.64
CA LYS A 290 -2.50 24.41 34.69
C LYS A 290 -1.01 24.78 34.77
N THR A 291 -0.64 25.73 35.62
CA THR A 291 0.74 26.16 35.89
C THR A 291 1.26 25.76 37.28
N SER A 292 0.39 25.27 38.16
CA SER A 292 0.77 24.76 39.48
C SER A 292 1.36 23.35 39.42
N VAL A 293 2.31 23.08 40.32
CA VAL A 293 2.87 21.74 40.53
C VAL A 293 1.79 20.85 41.19
N PRO A 294 1.50 19.65 40.68
CA PRO A 294 0.53 18.75 41.29
C PRO A 294 0.91 18.36 42.73
N VAL A 295 -0.06 18.39 43.64
CA VAL A 295 0.10 18.01 45.05
C VAL A 295 -0.45 16.61 45.26
N ARG A 296 0.40 15.65 45.63
CA ARG A 296 -0.01 14.25 45.90
C ARG A 296 -0.99 14.16 47.05
N LEU A 297 -2.18 13.59 46.78
CA LEU A 297 -3.20 13.25 47.77
C LEU A 297 -3.01 11.83 48.32
N ALA A 298 -2.64 10.87 47.46
CA ALA A 298 -2.41 9.47 47.83
C ALA A 298 -1.51 8.72 46.84
N SER A 299 -0.84 7.66 47.31
CA SER A 299 -0.21 6.62 46.50
C SER A 299 -1.13 5.40 46.39
N PHE A 300 -1.03 4.59 45.32
CA PHE A 300 -1.99 3.52 45.06
C PHE A 300 -1.91 2.38 46.09
N SER A 301 -0.72 2.08 46.62
CA SER A 301 -0.54 1.20 47.79
C SER A 301 -1.29 1.61 49.07
N GLN A 302 -1.80 2.84 49.16
CA GLN A 302 -2.64 3.30 50.27
C GLN A 302 -4.14 3.08 50.01
N VAL A 303 -4.57 2.80 48.76
CA VAL A 303 -5.98 2.60 48.41
C VAL A 303 -6.49 1.27 48.97
N ARG A 304 -7.72 1.26 49.47
CA ARG A 304 -8.35 0.10 50.14
C ARG A 304 -9.67 -0.33 49.52
N SER A 305 -10.43 0.58 48.95
CA SER A 305 -11.47 0.26 47.97
C SER A 305 -11.88 1.48 47.14
N ILE A 306 -12.58 1.21 46.04
CA ILE A 306 -13.09 2.19 45.09
C ILE A 306 -14.60 1.93 44.93
N MET A 307 -15.40 3.00 44.93
CA MET A 307 -16.85 2.95 44.79
C MET A 307 -17.35 4.04 43.83
N CYS A 308 -18.19 3.65 42.88
CA CYS A 308 -18.86 4.53 41.93
C CYS A 308 -20.36 4.55 42.22
N SER A 309 -21.00 5.72 42.15
CA SER A 309 -22.44 5.85 42.38
C SER A 309 -23.05 7.02 41.60
N GLN A 310 -24.19 6.78 40.96
CA GLN A 310 -25.03 7.84 40.40
C GLN A 310 -25.78 8.56 41.52
N GLN A 311 -25.79 9.89 41.50
CA GLN A 311 -26.50 10.74 42.44
C GLN A 311 -27.84 11.22 41.86
N ASN A 312 -28.76 11.62 42.75
CA ASN A 312 -30.15 11.98 42.41
C ASN A 312 -30.29 13.29 41.62
N ASP A 313 -29.24 14.12 41.60
CA ASP A 313 -29.16 15.40 40.89
C ASP A 313 -28.59 15.26 39.46
N GLY A 314 -28.23 14.04 39.04
CA GLY A 314 -27.59 13.75 37.76
C GLY A 314 -26.06 13.66 37.84
N GLN A 315 -25.42 14.10 38.93
CA GLN A 315 -23.98 13.94 39.09
C GLN A 315 -23.60 12.47 39.37
N ALA A 316 -22.34 12.12 39.12
CA ALA A 316 -21.76 10.87 39.55
C ALA A 316 -20.70 11.12 40.64
N LEU A 317 -20.66 10.24 41.64
CA LEU A 317 -19.74 10.31 42.78
C LEU A 317 -18.78 9.11 42.75
N LEU A 318 -17.48 9.43 42.73
CA LEU A 318 -16.37 8.53 43.02
C LEU A 318 -16.00 8.66 44.50
N MET A 319 -15.86 7.52 45.20
CA MET A 319 -15.31 7.45 46.55
C MET A 319 -14.13 6.47 46.60
N VAL A 320 -13.00 6.91 47.13
CA VAL A 320 -11.79 6.09 47.31
C VAL A 320 -11.42 6.05 48.79
N GLU A 321 -11.47 4.85 49.39
CA GLU A 321 -11.02 4.62 50.77
C GLU A 321 -9.48 4.59 50.81
N ILE A 322 -8.86 5.54 51.54
CA ILE A 322 -7.40 5.66 51.68
C ILE A 322 -7.00 5.26 53.11
N GLN A 323 -6.00 4.40 53.25
CA GLN A 323 -5.47 3.97 54.53
C GLN A 323 -4.92 5.15 55.35
N GLY A 324 -5.42 5.31 56.57
CA GLY A 324 -5.00 6.37 57.49
C GLY A 324 -5.74 7.70 57.31
N ALA A 325 -6.51 7.87 56.22
CA ALA A 325 -7.42 8.99 56.08
C ALA A 325 -8.64 8.83 57.01
N LYS A 326 -9.14 9.94 57.57
CA LYS A 326 -10.33 9.95 58.44
C LYS A 326 -11.66 9.90 57.67
N GLN A 327 -11.62 10.21 56.38
CA GLN A 327 -12.74 10.23 55.43
C GLN A 327 -12.24 9.76 54.06
N PRO A 328 -13.08 9.13 53.22
CA PRO A 328 -12.68 8.74 51.86
C PRO A 328 -12.49 9.96 50.96
N LEU A 329 -11.58 9.86 50.00
CA LEU A 329 -11.44 10.83 48.92
C LEU A 329 -12.71 10.78 48.07
N SER A 330 -13.49 11.85 48.09
CA SER A 330 -14.82 11.91 47.47
C SER A 330 -14.83 12.96 46.36
N VAL A 331 -15.17 12.56 45.14
CA VAL A 331 -15.07 13.41 43.94
C VAL A 331 -16.35 13.31 43.13
N THR A 332 -16.98 14.45 42.80
CA THR A 332 -18.17 14.50 41.94
C THR A 332 -17.84 15.00 40.53
N MET A 333 -18.58 14.44 39.57
CA MET A 333 -18.48 14.67 38.12
C MET A 333 -19.89 14.81 37.52
N ASP A 334 -19.95 15.33 36.29
CA ASP A 334 -21.18 15.44 35.48
C ASP A 334 -21.59 14.14 34.77
N SER A 335 -20.70 13.14 34.72
CA SER A 335 -20.89 11.90 33.95
C SER A 335 -20.41 10.66 34.71
N LEU A 336 -21.28 9.64 34.77
CA LEU A 336 -20.95 8.33 35.34
C LEU A 336 -19.84 7.63 34.56
N ALA A 337 -19.84 7.73 33.23
CA ALA A 337 -18.79 7.17 32.38
C ALA A 337 -17.42 7.74 32.74
N THR A 338 -17.34 9.04 33.05
CA THR A 338 -16.08 9.66 33.50
C THR A 338 -15.65 9.15 34.87
N VAL A 339 -16.59 8.93 35.80
CA VAL A 339 -16.31 8.32 37.11
C VAL A 339 -15.84 6.86 36.99
N GLU A 340 -16.45 6.07 36.11
CA GLU A 340 -16.04 4.69 35.83
C GLU A 340 -14.66 4.64 35.13
N ASN A 341 -14.41 5.55 34.19
CA ASN A 341 -13.10 5.74 33.55
C ASN A 341 -12.00 6.10 34.57
N MET A 342 -12.28 6.97 35.55
CA MET A 342 -11.35 7.29 36.64
C MET A 342 -11.15 6.09 37.59
N ALA A 343 -12.22 5.34 37.89
CA ALA A 343 -12.16 4.19 38.78
C ALA A 343 -11.31 3.04 38.21
N ASP A 344 -11.46 2.70 36.92
CA ASP A 344 -10.59 1.71 36.27
C ASP A 344 -9.13 2.16 36.24
N LEU A 345 -8.86 3.47 36.07
CA LEU A 345 -7.49 3.99 36.07
C LEU A 345 -6.82 3.77 37.43
N ILE A 346 -7.49 4.18 38.51
CA ILE A 346 -6.99 4.02 39.88
C ILE A 346 -6.85 2.54 40.22
N ASP A 347 -7.86 1.71 39.89
CA ASP A 347 -7.84 0.27 40.14
C ASP A 347 -6.69 -0.41 39.36
N GLY A 348 -6.48 -0.03 38.10
CA GLY A 348 -5.38 -0.54 37.28
C GLY A 348 -4.00 -0.17 37.79
N TYR A 349 -3.82 1.05 38.29
CA TYR A 349 -2.60 1.42 39.00
C TYR A 349 -2.44 0.66 40.32
N CYS A 350 -3.52 0.42 41.09
CA CYS A 350 -3.47 -0.42 42.29
C CYS A 350 -3.04 -1.86 41.97
N ARG A 351 -3.63 -2.49 40.95
CA ARG A 351 -3.27 -3.83 40.45
C ARG A 351 -1.79 -3.87 40.01
N LEU A 352 -1.32 -2.83 39.32
CA LEU A 352 0.04 -2.73 38.79
C LEU A 352 1.12 -2.49 39.88
N GLU A 353 0.82 -1.69 40.92
CA GLU A 353 1.75 -1.43 42.04
C GLU A 353 1.82 -2.62 43.01
N THR A 354 0.71 -3.35 43.20
CA THR A 354 0.62 -4.45 44.19
C THR A 354 0.84 -5.85 43.62
N ASP A 355 1.16 -5.99 42.33
CA ASP A 355 1.27 -7.26 41.58
C ASP A 355 -0.01 -8.13 41.60
N SER A 356 -1.15 -7.52 41.96
CA SER A 356 -2.43 -8.18 42.23
C SER A 356 -3.31 -8.27 40.99
N GLU A 357 -3.99 -9.41 40.82
CA GLU A 357 -5.07 -9.55 39.84
C GLU A 357 -6.43 -9.05 40.35
N LEU A 358 -6.60 -8.91 41.66
CA LEU A 358 -7.89 -8.57 42.30
C LEU A 358 -8.20 -7.07 42.19
N SER A 359 -9.39 -6.75 41.71
CA SER A 359 -9.95 -5.40 41.73
C SER A 359 -10.34 -4.96 43.14
N LEU A 360 -10.12 -3.67 43.44
CA LEU A 360 -10.58 -2.97 44.63
C LEU A 360 -11.93 -2.27 44.43
N MET A 361 -12.53 -2.36 43.23
CA MET A 361 -13.84 -1.77 42.93
C MET A 361 -14.98 -2.61 43.50
N LYS A 362 -15.81 -2.00 44.36
CA LYS A 362 -17.02 -2.63 44.90
C LYS A 362 -18.21 -2.36 43.96
N LYS A 363 -18.74 -3.39 43.27
CA LYS A 363 -20.02 -3.27 42.52
C LYS A 363 -21.13 -2.84 43.51
N ALA A 364 -21.90 -1.81 43.15
CA ALA A 364 -22.94 -1.25 44.03
C ALA A 364 -24.03 -2.30 44.32
N ASN A 365 -24.28 -2.57 45.60
CA ASN A 365 -25.14 -3.68 46.03
C ASN A 365 -26.63 -3.37 45.80
N LYS A 366 -27.15 -3.72 44.61
CA LYS A 366 -28.54 -3.42 44.20
C LYS A 366 -29.52 -4.44 44.82
N ASP A 367 -29.85 -4.21 46.09
CA ASP A 367 -30.61 -5.14 46.93
C ASP A 367 -32.01 -5.48 46.38
N ARG A 368 -32.23 -6.78 46.13
CA ARG A 368 -33.35 -7.54 46.73
C ARG A 368 -34.79 -7.02 46.49
N HIS A 369 -35.21 -6.84 45.25
CA HIS A 369 -36.66 -6.82 44.94
C HIS A 369 -37.10 -7.35 43.55
N ASN A 370 -36.65 -8.55 43.15
CA ASN A 370 -37.53 -9.45 42.39
C ASN A 370 -37.08 -10.93 42.47
N ARG A 371 -37.62 -11.69 43.43
CA ARG A 371 -37.35 -13.14 43.56
C ARG A 371 -38.66 -13.92 43.77
N ASN A 372 -39.47 -14.01 42.72
CA ASN A 372 -40.62 -14.89 42.64
C ASN A 372 -40.50 -15.84 41.45
N ASN A 373 -40.89 -17.10 41.68
CA ASN A 373 -41.21 -18.12 40.67
C ASN A 373 -40.06 -18.64 39.77
N LEU A 374 -39.23 -19.52 40.34
CA LEU A 374 -38.87 -20.77 39.66
C LEU A 374 -38.98 -21.93 40.67
N PRO A 375 -39.68 -23.03 40.37
CA PRO A 375 -39.87 -24.13 41.31
C PRO A 375 -38.60 -24.97 41.49
N THR A 376 -38.41 -25.50 42.69
CA THR A 376 -37.25 -26.30 43.08
C THR A 376 -37.43 -27.77 42.68
N VAL A 377 -36.40 -28.40 42.11
CA VAL A 377 -36.30 -29.87 42.04
C VAL A 377 -34.92 -30.29 42.56
N SER A 378 -34.92 -31.31 43.42
CA SER A 378 -33.82 -31.68 44.30
C SER A 378 -32.65 -32.41 43.62
N THR A 379 -31.45 -32.25 44.18
CA THR A 379 -30.26 -33.07 43.85
C THR A 379 -30.09 -34.18 44.89
N SER A 380 -30.04 -35.46 44.49
CA SER A 380 -29.70 -36.59 45.37
C SER A 380 -29.37 -37.87 44.58
N GLY A 381 -28.33 -38.60 44.98
CA GLY A 381 -27.83 -39.83 44.32
C GLY A 381 -26.64 -39.52 43.40
N SER A 382 -25.37 -39.90 43.61
CA SER A 382 -24.65 -40.96 44.35
C SER A 382 -24.14 -42.11 43.47
N GLN A 383 -22.83 -42.38 43.60
CA GLN A 383 -22.06 -43.57 43.17
C GLN A 383 -21.71 -43.77 41.67
N ASP A 384 -20.51 -43.29 41.31
CA ASP A 384 -19.30 -44.11 41.02
C ASP A 384 -19.23 -45.07 39.78
N VAL A 385 -18.00 -45.50 39.48
CA VAL A 385 -17.53 -46.59 38.58
C VAL A 385 -17.20 -46.25 37.10
N SER A 386 -15.93 -46.48 36.78
CA SER A 386 -15.30 -46.78 35.46
C SER A 386 -15.01 -45.69 34.41
N ARG A 387 -13.72 -45.65 34.01
CA ARG A 387 -13.24 -45.22 32.68
C ARG A 387 -13.65 -46.25 31.60
N PRO A 388 -13.76 -45.84 30.33
CA PRO A 388 -12.68 -46.22 29.41
C PRO A 388 -12.22 -45.08 28.47
N ASN A 389 -11.20 -45.38 27.66
CA ASN A 389 -10.56 -44.51 26.68
C ASN A 389 -11.38 -44.43 25.37
N GLY A 390 -11.34 -43.31 24.62
CA GLY A 390 -12.04 -43.22 23.32
C GLY A 390 -12.05 -41.85 22.62
N ASN A 391 -11.76 -41.87 21.31
CA ASN A 391 -11.72 -40.74 20.38
C ASN A 391 -12.95 -39.81 20.41
N LYS A 392 -12.73 -38.51 20.13
CA LYS A 392 -13.70 -37.67 19.40
C LYS A 392 -13.01 -36.89 18.27
N LYS A 393 -13.51 -37.06 17.05
CA LYS A 393 -13.24 -36.17 15.91
C LYS A 393 -14.25 -35.02 15.89
N GLY A 394 -13.84 -33.89 15.32
CA GLY A 394 -14.63 -33.15 14.33
C GLY A 394 -15.93 -32.47 14.76
N VAL A 395 -15.85 -31.17 15.01
CA VAL A 395 -16.80 -30.16 14.49
C VAL A 395 -15.92 -29.03 13.95
N GLY A 396 -15.92 -28.64 12.68
CA GLY A 396 -16.95 -28.82 11.65
C GLY A 396 -17.64 -27.48 11.42
N SER A 397 -17.02 -26.60 10.63
CA SER A 397 -17.36 -25.16 10.58
C SER A 397 -17.82 -24.73 9.19
N ASP A 398 -18.97 -25.25 8.75
CA ASP A 398 -19.59 -24.89 7.47
C ASP A 398 -20.43 -23.61 7.58
N ILE A 399 -19.90 -22.46 7.13
CA ILE A 399 -20.71 -21.28 6.77
C ILE A 399 -20.15 -20.68 5.47
N TYR A 400 -20.87 -20.88 4.36
CA TYR A 400 -20.69 -20.21 3.06
C TYR A 400 -21.13 -18.71 3.19
N ALA A 401 -20.82 -17.78 2.27
CA ALA A 401 -20.70 -17.97 0.83
C ALA A 401 -19.79 -16.97 0.09
N GLU A 402 -19.26 -17.44 -1.03
CA GLU A 402 -18.68 -16.65 -2.12
C GLU A 402 -19.78 -16.05 -3.03
N ILE A 403 -19.47 -14.93 -3.70
CA ILE A 403 -20.09 -14.52 -4.97
C ILE A 403 -19.04 -13.74 -5.78
N PRO A 404 -19.08 -13.70 -7.13
CA PRO A 404 -18.17 -14.57 -7.86
C PRO A 404 -17.26 -13.84 -8.87
N GLU A 405 -15.98 -14.20 -8.89
CA GLU A 405 -15.03 -13.78 -9.93
C GLU A 405 -15.32 -14.53 -11.25
N GLY A 406 -15.24 -13.83 -12.38
CA GLY A 406 -15.77 -14.29 -13.67
C GLY A 406 -14.96 -15.42 -14.31
N SER A 407 -15.55 -16.61 -14.42
CA SER A 407 -14.94 -17.76 -15.10
C SER A 407 -14.80 -17.53 -16.62
N SER A 408 -13.58 -17.52 -17.15
CA SER A 408 -13.29 -17.64 -18.59
C SER A 408 -11.91 -18.28 -18.84
N GLY A 409 -11.80 -19.56 -18.48
CA GLY A 409 -10.61 -20.38 -18.68
C GLY A 409 -10.86 -21.79 -18.15
N SER A 410 -10.34 -22.83 -18.82
CA SER A 410 -10.62 -24.22 -18.43
C SER A 410 -9.98 -24.58 -17.09
N GLY A 411 -10.78 -24.69 -16.04
CA GLY A 411 -10.32 -25.12 -14.72
C GLY A 411 -9.71 -26.52 -14.76
N ARG A 412 -8.38 -26.60 -14.61
CA ARG A 412 -7.73 -27.83 -14.15
C ARG A 412 -7.98 -27.92 -12.65
N ASP A 413 -8.50 -29.05 -12.18
CA ASP A 413 -8.41 -29.34 -10.75
C ASP A 413 -6.92 -29.53 -10.40
N TYR A 414 -6.50 -28.88 -9.33
CA TYR A 414 -5.14 -28.92 -8.80
C TYR A 414 -5.08 -29.67 -7.46
N SER A 415 -6.20 -30.16 -6.95
CA SER A 415 -6.24 -31.03 -5.77
C SER A 415 -5.69 -32.42 -6.11
N LEU A 416 -4.86 -32.98 -5.24
CA LEU A 416 -4.27 -34.31 -5.39
C LEU A 416 -4.55 -35.16 -4.15
N ASP A 417 -4.72 -36.46 -4.35
CA ASP A 417 -4.67 -37.43 -3.24
C ASP A 417 -3.20 -37.65 -2.82
N ARG A 418 -2.99 -37.88 -1.52
CA ARG A 418 -1.67 -38.26 -0.98
C ARG A 418 -1.27 -39.67 -1.42
N ASP A 419 -2.23 -40.58 -1.60
CA ASP A 419 -1.94 -41.98 -1.95
C ASP A 419 -1.45 -42.16 -3.40
N ASP A 420 -1.58 -41.13 -4.24
CA ASP A 420 -0.97 -41.08 -5.59
C ASP A 420 0.46 -40.50 -5.61
N ILE A 421 0.98 -39.99 -4.48
CA ILE A 421 2.34 -39.43 -4.36
C ILE A 421 3.26 -40.36 -3.55
N PHE A 422 4.22 -40.97 -4.24
CA PHE A 422 5.31 -41.74 -3.61
C PHE A 422 6.47 -40.80 -3.26
N LEU A 423 6.61 -40.42 -1.99
CA LEU A 423 7.69 -39.57 -1.50
C LEU A 423 9.02 -40.35 -1.44
N GLY A 424 10.12 -39.69 -1.83
CA GLY A 424 11.48 -40.23 -1.84
C GLY A 424 12.43 -39.51 -0.87
N HIS A 425 13.68 -39.30 -1.27
CA HIS A 425 14.68 -38.58 -0.48
C HIS A 425 14.55 -37.04 -0.58
N ILE A 426 15.15 -36.34 0.39
CA ILE A 426 15.24 -34.88 0.43
C ILE A 426 16.21 -34.39 -0.66
N LEU A 427 15.78 -33.41 -1.44
CA LEU A 427 16.57 -32.68 -2.44
C LEU A 427 17.16 -31.37 -1.86
N GLY A 428 16.48 -30.78 -0.87
CA GLY A 428 16.92 -29.57 -0.19
C GLY A 428 15.96 -29.14 0.93
N GLU A 429 16.38 -28.15 1.73
CA GLU A 429 15.57 -27.58 2.81
C GLU A 429 15.38 -26.07 2.57
N GLY A 430 14.14 -25.60 2.73
CA GLY A 430 13.75 -24.19 2.61
C GLY A 430 13.01 -23.69 3.85
N PHE A 431 12.63 -22.41 3.86
CA PHE A 431 12.12 -21.73 5.06
C PHE A 431 10.90 -22.38 5.73
N PHE A 432 10.01 -23.00 4.96
CA PHE A 432 8.80 -23.67 5.45
C PHE A 432 8.95 -25.19 5.64
N GLY A 433 10.06 -25.78 5.22
CA GLY A 433 10.29 -27.22 5.26
C GLY A 433 11.09 -27.78 4.08
N GLU A 434 11.07 -29.10 3.92
CA GLU A 434 11.90 -29.83 2.95
C GLU A 434 11.25 -29.93 1.57
N VAL A 435 12.09 -29.92 0.54
CA VAL A 435 11.75 -30.34 -0.82
C VAL A 435 12.25 -31.77 -1.01
N HIS A 436 11.34 -32.68 -1.33
CA HIS A 436 11.62 -34.09 -1.60
C HIS A 436 11.53 -34.39 -3.10
N VAL A 437 12.23 -35.42 -3.57
CA VAL A 437 11.88 -36.08 -4.82
C VAL A 437 10.65 -36.97 -4.60
N GLY A 438 9.81 -37.14 -5.61
CA GLY A 438 8.69 -38.07 -5.56
C GLY A 438 8.31 -38.63 -6.93
N VAL A 439 7.34 -39.53 -6.92
CA VAL A 439 6.67 -40.04 -8.13
C VAL A 439 5.17 -39.88 -7.96
N TYR A 440 4.55 -39.06 -8.83
CA TYR A 440 3.10 -38.94 -8.95
C TYR A 440 2.56 -40.00 -9.90
N ARG A 441 1.50 -40.67 -9.49
CA ARG A 441 0.68 -41.55 -10.33
C ARG A 441 -0.53 -40.76 -10.84
N SER A 442 -0.57 -40.47 -12.14
CA SER A 442 -1.75 -39.79 -12.71
C SER A 442 -2.97 -40.72 -12.73
N PRO A 443 -4.21 -40.19 -12.85
CA PRO A 443 -5.41 -41.00 -13.08
C PRO A 443 -5.33 -41.88 -14.33
N ALA A 444 -4.52 -41.49 -15.33
CA ALA A 444 -4.19 -42.30 -16.51
C ALA A 444 -3.18 -43.44 -16.24
N ARG A 445 -2.75 -43.61 -14.98
CA ARG A 445 -1.75 -44.55 -14.46
C ARG A 445 -0.31 -44.33 -14.93
N GLU A 446 -0.04 -43.18 -15.53
CA GLU A 446 1.33 -42.75 -15.86
C GLU A 446 2.10 -42.41 -14.58
N ARG A 447 3.43 -42.56 -14.61
CA ARG A 447 4.31 -42.24 -13.48
C ARG A 447 5.18 -41.04 -13.83
N VAL A 448 4.91 -39.90 -13.20
CA VAL A 448 5.62 -38.63 -13.41
C VAL A 448 6.60 -38.41 -12.27
N ARG A 449 7.86 -38.05 -12.55
CA ARG A 449 8.81 -37.60 -11.52
C ARG A 449 8.43 -36.19 -11.07
N VAL A 450 8.35 -35.97 -9.76
CA VAL A 450 7.89 -34.71 -9.18
C VAL A 450 8.82 -34.22 -8.07
N ALA A 451 8.80 -32.91 -7.82
CA ALA A 451 9.35 -32.29 -6.63
C ALA A 451 8.20 -31.99 -5.65
N VAL A 452 8.36 -32.32 -4.38
CA VAL A 452 7.32 -32.18 -3.35
C VAL A 452 7.84 -31.28 -2.24
N LYS A 453 7.37 -30.02 -2.19
CA LYS A 453 7.64 -29.08 -1.09
C LYS A 453 6.70 -29.46 0.06
N THR A 454 7.23 -29.72 1.25
CA THR A 454 6.49 -30.23 2.41
C THR A 454 6.51 -29.21 3.55
N CYS A 455 5.35 -28.87 4.11
CA CYS A 455 5.28 -27.92 5.24
C CYS A 455 5.61 -28.64 6.57
N LYS A 456 6.65 -28.19 7.28
CA LYS A 456 7.05 -28.77 8.59
C LYS A 456 6.19 -28.27 9.75
N ASP A 457 5.75 -27.02 9.69
CA ASP A 457 4.86 -26.39 10.66
C ASP A 457 3.51 -26.11 9.96
N CYS A 458 2.45 -26.78 10.41
CA CYS A 458 1.11 -26.65 9.84
C CYS A 458 0.16 -25.82 10.73
N SER A 459 0.69 -24.90 11.55
CA SER A 459 -0.11 -23.83 12.13
C SER A 459 -0.74 -22.97 11.03
N ASP A 460 -1.98 -22.50 11.25
CA ASP A 460 -2.81 -21.87 10.20
C ASP A 460 -2.09 -20.70 9.50
N ASP A 461 -1.44 -19.85 10.30
CA ASP A 461 -0.60 -18.73 9.87
C ASP A 461 0.53 -19.14 8.92
N VAL A 462 1.13 -20.32 9.10
CA VAL A 462 2.22 -20.83 8.27
C VAL A 462 1.64 -21.57 7.06
N LYS A 463 0.58 -22.34 7.25
CA LYS A 463 -0.17 -23.06 6.22
C LYS A 463 -0.74 -22.13 5.14
N GLU A 464 -1.33 -20.99 5.52
CA GLU A 464 -1.79 -19.95 4.61
C GLU A 464 -0.63 -19.38 3.77
N LYS A 465 0.47 -18.99 4.43
CA LYS A 465 1.66 -18.42 3.77
C LYS A 465 2.29 -19.43 2.81
N PHE A 466 2.33 -20.71 3.16
CA PHE A 466 2.80 -21.81 2.32
C PHE A 466 1.90 -22.01 1.11
N LEU A 467 0.58 -22.13 1.31
CA LEU A 467 -0.39 -22.28 0.22
C LEU A 467 -0.44 -21.06 -0.71
N SER A 468 -0.12 -19.85 -0.24
CA SER A 468 -0.07 -18.64 -1.07
C SER A 468 0.90 -18.77 -2.25
N GLU A 469 1.99 -19.54 -2.11
CA GLU A 469 2.91 -19.85 -3.20
C GLU A 469 2.24 -20.67 -4.29
N ALA A 470 1.52 -21.73 -3.91
CA ALA A 470 0.79 -22.56 -4.86
C ALA A 470 -0.37 -21.80 -5.54
N VAL A 471 -1.07 -20.92 -4.81
CA VAL A 471 -2.13 -20.07 -5.37
C VAL A 471 -1.59 -19.17 -6.49
N LEU A 472 -0.44 -18.53 -6.29
CA LEU A 472 0.23 -17.76 -7.35
C LEU A 472 0.60 -18.67 -8.54
N MET A 473 1.20 -19.84 -8.27
CA MET A 473 1.62 -20.77 -9.32
C MET A 473 0.48 -21.40 -10.12
N LYS A 474 -0.76 -21.48 -9.59
CA LYS A 474 -1.94 -21.97 -10.35
C LYS A 474 -2.22 -21.16 -11.62
N ALA A 475 -1.81 -19.89 -11.65
CA ALA A 475 -2.04 -18.95 -12.75
C ALA A 475 -0.83 -18.79 -13.71
N LEU A 476 0.32 -19.41 -13.44
CA LEU A 476 1.54 -19.25 -14.25
C LEU A 476 1.69 -20.39 -15.27
N ASP A 477 1.69 -20.05 -16.57
CA ASP A 477 2.02 -20.96 -17.66
C ASP A 477 3.03 -20.29 -18.62
N HIS A 478 4.29 -20.67 -18.50
CA HIS A 478 5.40 -20.14 -19.32
C HIS A 478 6.54 -21.17 -19.39
N PRO A 479 7.18 -21.40 -20.57
CA PRO A 479 8.20 -22.43 -20.74
C PRO A 479 9.38 -22.34 -19.77
N HIS A 480 9.77 -21.11 -19.38
CA HIS A 480 10.87 -20.85 -18.46
C HIS A 480 10.42 -20.56 -17.01
N ILE A 481 9.27 -21.10 -16.60
CA ILE A 481 8.81 -21.11 -15.19
C ILE A 481 8.64 -22.57 -14.73
N VAL A 482 8.88 -22.84 -13.44
CA VAL A 482 8.59 -24.12 -12.77
C VAL A 482 7.09 -24.33 -12.70
N ARG A 483 6.59 -25.45 -13.27
CA ARG A 483 5.14 -25.70 -13.36
C ARG A 483 4.59 -26.41 -12.13
N LEU A 484 3.47 -25.92 -11.61
CA LEU A 484 2.66 -26.62 -10.60
C LEU A 484 1.99 -27.85 -11.21
N ILE A 485 2.02 -28.97 -10.50
CA ILE A 485 1.26 -30.20 -10.82
C ILE A 485 0.01 -30.28 -9.95
N GLY A 486 0.11 -29.93 -8.67
CA GLY A 486 -1.04 -29.83 -7.76
C GLY A 486 -0.65 -29.64 -6.30
N VAL A 487 -1.64 -29.75 -5.42
CA VAL A 487 -1.54 -29.46 -3.98
C VAL A 487 -2.28 -30.54 -3.19
N ILE A 488 -1.71 -30.96 -2.07
CA ILE A 488 -2.38 -31.78 -1.06
C ILE A 488 -2.63 -30.88 0.15
N GLU A 489 -3.88 -30.44 0.32
CA GLU A 489 -4.29 -29.45 1.33
C GLU A 489 -4.54 -30.08 2.72
N VAL A 490 -4.58 -31.42 2.78
CA VAL A 490 -4.63 -32.23 4.02
C VAL A 490 -3.26 -32.26 4.69
N ASP A 491 -3.20 -32.07 6.01
CA ASP A 491 -1.92 -31.95 6.71
C ASP A 491 -1.09 -33.26 6.73
N PRO A 492 0.26 -33.17 6.70
CA PRO A 492 1.05 -31.96 6.46
C PRO A 492 0.97 -31.51 4.99
N VAL A 493 0.69 -30.22 4.73
CA VAL A 493 0.42 -29.71 3.37
C VAL A 493 1.62 -29.93 2.44
N TRP A 494 1.35 -30.45 1.24
CA TRP A 494 2.37 -30.63 0.18
C TRP A 494 2.04 -29.83 -1.08
N ILE A 495 3.05 -29.22 -1.69
CA ILE A 495 2.97 -28.58 -3.02
C ILE A 495 3.78 -29.44 -3.99
N VAL A 496 3.14 -29.92 -5.06
CA VAL A 496 3.71 -30.86 -6.03
C VAL A 496 4.02 -30.11 -7.34
N MET A 497 5.28 -30.14 -7.75
CA MET A 497 5.82 -29.43 -8.90
C MET A 497 6.56 -30.39 -9.84
N GLU A 498 6.84 -29.94 -11.07
CA GLU A 498 7.77 -30.65 -11.96
C GLU A 498 9.16 -30.79 -11.34
N LEU A 499 9.80 -31.94 -11.56
CA LEU A 499 11.20 -32.20 -11.20
C LEU A 499 12.12 -31.93 -12.39
N TYR A 500 13.24 -31.26 -12.16
CA TYR A 500 14.27 -31.04 -13.17
C TYR A 500 15.59 -31.68 -12.75
N GLU A 501 16.16 -32.52 -13.62
CA GLU A 501 17.16 -33.52 -13.20
C GLU A 501 18.55 -32.95 -12.94
N HIS A 502 18.88 -31.78 -13.51
CA HIS A 502 20.15 -31.07 -13.28
C HIS A 502 20.09 -30.12 -12.07
N GLY A 503 18.94 -29.97 -11.41
CA GLY A 503 18.79 -29.23 -10.16
C GLY A 503 19.02 -27.72 -10.28
N GLU A 504 19.72 -27.15 -9.29
CA GLU A 504 19.94 -25.71 -9.11
C GLU A 504 21.01 -25.16 -10.07
N LEU A 505 20.69 -24.07 -10.77
CA LEU A 505 21.61 -23.41 -11.71
C LEU A 505 22.93 -22.98 -11.03
N GLY A 506 22.88 -22.48 -9.80
CA GLY A 506 24.07 -22.13 -9.02
C GLY A 506 25.08 -23.27 -8.90
N LYS A 507 24.63 -24.49 -8.60
CA LYS A 507 25.48 -25.70 -8.55
C LYS A 507 25.93 -26.12 -9.95
N TYR A 508 25.00 -26.17 -10.89
CA TYR A 508 25.25 -26.60 -12.27
C TYR A 508 26.36 -25.76 -12.94
N LEU A 509 26.36 -24.43 -12.75
CA LEU A 509 27.39 -23.53 -13.25
C LEU A 509 28.80 -23.87 -12.73
N VAL A 510 28.91 -24.16 -11.43
CA VAL A 510 30.19 -24.49 -10.78
C VAL A 510 30.70 -25.86 -11.23
N GLU A 511 29.82 -26.84 -11.35
CA GLU A 511 30.17 -28.21 -11.78
C GLU A 511 30.56 -28.27 -13.27
N HIS A 512 29.83 -27.56 -14.13
CA HIS A 512 29.98 -27.63 -15.59
C HIS A 512 30.83 -26.49 -16.18
N GLN A 513 31.53 -25.72 -15.34
CA GLN A 513 32.36 -24.56 -15.69
C GLN A 513 33.40 -24.78 -16.83
N ARG A 514 33.75 -26.02 -17.14
CA ARG A 514 34.68 -26.39 -18.22
C ARG A 514 34.04 -26.58 -19.60
N PHE A 515 32.72 -26.72 -19.64
CA PHE A 515 31.93 -27.01 -20.84
C PHE A 515 31.02 -25.83 -21.24
N LEU A 516 30.65 -25.00 -20.27
CA LEU A 516 29.88 -23.79 -20.47
C LEU A 516 30.64 -22.73 -21.28
N ASN A 517 29.94 -22.00 -22.13
CA ASN A 517 30.47 -20.92 -22.96
C ASN A 517 29.57 -19.68 -22.90
N SER A 518 30.07 -18.53 -23.38
CA SER A 518 29.36 -17.23 -23.42
C SER A 518 27.93 -17.35 -23.94
N GLY A 519 27.72 -18.04 -25.07
CA GLY A 519 26.42 -18.23 -25.71
C GLY A 519 25.42 -18.97 -24.83
N THR A 520 25.82 -20.06 -24.16
CA THR A 520 24.96 -20.80 -23.20
C THR A 520 24.59 -19.93 -22.00
N LEU A 521 25.53 -19.15 -21.46
CA LEU A 521 25.29 -18.28 -20.31
C LEU A 521 24.37 -17.09 -20.67
N ILE A 522 24.51 -16.55 -21.88
CA ILE A 522 23.59 -15.54 -22.43
C ILE A 522 22.21 -16.15 -22.72
N LEU A 523 22.13 -17.40 -23.19
CA LEU A 523 20.86 -18.11 -23.39
C LEU A 523 20.09 -18.27 -22.08
N PHE A 524 20.75 -18.74 -21.00
CA PHE A 524 20.12 -18.83 -19.68
C PHE A 524 19.65 -17.45 -19.19
N SER A 525 20.48 -16.42 -19.35
CA SER A 525 20.13 -15.03 -19.03
C SER A 525 18.88 -14.54 -19.79
N LEU A 526 18.77 -14.89 -21.07
CA LEU A 526 17.61 -14.56 -21.91
C LEU A 526 16.34 -15.32 -21.50
N GLN A 527 16.46 -16.59 -21.12
CA GLN A 527 15.34 -17.42 -20.68
C GLN A 527 14.76 -16.94 -19.35
N ILE A 528 15.62 -16.59 -18.38
CA ILE A 528 15.23 -15.93 -17.13
C ILE A 528 14.57 -14.56 -17.44
N CYS A 529 15.14 -13.77 -18.35
CA CYS A 529 14.56 -12.48 -18.74
C CYS A 529 13.16 -12.61 -19.36
N LYS A 530 12.90 -13.66 -20.14
CA LYS A 530 11.57 -13.95 -20.71
C LYS A 530 10.56 -14.33 -19.63
N ALA A 531 10.96 -15.16 -18.66
CA ALA A 531 10.11 -15.47 -17.51
C ALA A 531 9.73 -14.20 -16.73
N LEU A 532 10.69 -13.32 -16.48
CA LEU A 532 10.45 -12.06 -15.77
C LEU A 532 9.63 -11.04 -16.58
N ALA A 533 9.76 -11.01 -17.90
CA ALA A 533 8.87 -10.22 -18.77
C ALA A 533 7.41 -10.74 -18.74
N TYR A 534 7.21 -12.04 -18.60
CA TYR A 534 5.88 -12.63 -18.38
C TYR A 534 5.31 -12.25 -17.00
N LEU A 535 6.14 -12.21 -15.94
CA LEU A 535 5.70 -11.73 -14.61
C LEU A 535 5.41 -10.21 -14.60
N GLU A 536 6.21 -9.41 -15.31
CA GLU A 536 5.98 -7.97 -15.57
C GLU A 536 4.60 -7.75 -16.20
N GLY A 537 4.21 -8.56 -17.19
CA GLY A 537 2.89 -8.52 -17.82
C GLY A 537 1.72 -8.98 -16.93
N LEU A 538 1.98 -9.62 -15.80
CA LEU A 538 0.99 -10.03 -14.79
C LEU A 538 0.98 -9.13 -13.55
N ASN A 539 1.69 -7.99 -13.57
CA ASN A 539 1.91 -7.12 -12.40
C ASN A 539 2.45 -7.88 -11.16
N MET A 540 3.19 -8.98 -11.36
CA MET A 540 3.72 -9.81 -10.28
C MET A 540 5.23 -9.57 -10.09
N VAL A 541 5.63 -9.33 -8.86
CA VAL A 541 7.03 -9.07 -8.48
C VAL A 541 7.54 -10.26 -7.67
N HIS A 542 8.68 -10.82 -8.09
CA HIS A 542 9.26 -12.06 -7.59
C HIS A 542 10.04 -11.88 -6.29
N ARG A 543 10.74 -10.74 -6.13
CA ARG A 543 11.39 -10.28 -4.89
C ARG A 543 12.61 -11.07 -4.39
N ASP A 544 12.98 -12.18 -5.03
CA ASP A 544 14.23 -12.92 -4.77
C ASP A 544 14.77 -13.60 -6.04
N ILE A 545 15.26 -12.78 -6.99
CA ILE A 545 15.82 -13.27 -8.26
C ILE A 545 17.33 -13.50 -8.09
N ALA A 546 17.73 -14.77 -8.12
CA ALA A 546 19.11 -15.23 -7.97
C ALA A 546 19.28 -16.65 -8.54
N VAL A 547 20.50 -17.08 -8.86
CA VAL A 547 20.74 -18.42 -9.48
C VAL A 547 20.36 -19.61 -8.60
N ARG A 548 20.20 -19.40 -7.28
CA ARG A 548 19.64 -20.40 -6.33
C ARG A 548 18.16 -20.75 -6.60
N ASN A 549 17.41 -19.82 -7.19
CA ASN A 549 15.97 -19.93 -7.42
C ASN A 549 15.66 -20.22 -8.90
N VAL A 550 16.68 -20.64 -9.66
CA VAL A 550 16.59 -21.05 -11.07
C VAL A 550 17.01 -22.51 -11.18
N LEU A 551 16.20 -23.30 -11.85
CA LEU A 551 16.42 -24.74 -12.05
C LEU A 551 16.80 -25.03 -13.51
N VAL A 552 17.65 -26.02 -13.72
CA VAL A 552 18.14 -26.46 -15.04
C VAL A 552 17.32 -27.67 -15.51
N ALA A 553 16.52 -27.46 -16.55
CA ALA A 553 15.65 -28.48 -17.14
C ALA A 553 16.38 -29.35 -18.17
N SER A 554 17.31 -28.76 -18.92
CA SER A 554 18.24 -29.40 -19.86
C SER A 554 19.48 -28.52 -20.03
N GLU A 555 20.51 -29.02 -20.71
CA GLU A 555 21.77 -28.27 -20.95
C GLU A 555 21.56 -26.89 -21.62
N ASP A 556 20.43 -26.72 -22.32
CA ASP A 556 20.00 -25.53 -23.06
C ASP A 556 18.76 -24.83 -22.49
N CYS A 557 18.17 -25.29 -21.38
CA CYS A 557 16.92 -24.76 -20.84
C CYS A 557 16.92 -24.58 -19.30
N VAL A 558 16.67 -23.35 -18.85
CA VAL A 558 16.43 -23.01 -17.44
C VAL A 558 15.01 -22.52 -17.16
N LYS A 559 14.59 -22.64 -15.90
CA LYS A 559 13.27 -22.26 -15.38
C LYS A 559 13.36 -21.53 -14.04
N LEU A 560 12.60 -20.45 -13.89
CA LEU A 560 12.50 -19.65 -12.67
C LEU A 560 11.48 -20.26 -11.68
N GLY A 561 11.81 -20.26 -10.38
CA GLY A 561 10.99 -20.84 -9.31
C GLY A 561 11.20 -20.21 -7.93
N ASP A 562 10.65 -20.87 -6.90
CA ASP A 562 10.49 -20.38 -5.51
C ASP A 562 9.69 -19.06 -5.40
N PHE A 563 8.37 -19.18 -5.59
CA PHE A 563 7.45 -18.05 -5.56
C PHE A 563 7.02 -17.65 -4.13
N GLY A 564 7.62 -18.23 -3.08
CA GLY A 564 7.23 -18.02 -1.68
C GLY A 564 7.29 -16.56 -1.20
N LEU A 565 8.13 -15.73 -1.82
CA LEU A 565 8.20 -14.28 -1.58
C LEU A 565 7.48 -13.44 -2.64
N SER A 566 7.03 -14.02 -3.75
CA SER A 566 6.42 -13.28 -4.86
C SER A 566 5.04 -12.74 -4.49
N ARG A 567 4.62 -11.59 -5.03
CA ARG A 567 3.29 -11.00 -4.82
C ARG A 567 2.84 -10.22 -6.06
N TYR A 568 1.53 -10.15 -6.31
CA TYR A 568 0.94 -9.15 -7.20
C TYR A 568 1.08 -7.74 -6.57
N ILE A 569 1.08 -6.71 -7.41
CA ILE A 569 1.05 -5.31 -6.99
C ILE A 569 -0.21 -4.63 -7.54
N GLU A 570 -1.03 -4.10 -6.64
CA GLU A 570 -2.10 -3.15 -6.93
C GLU A 570 -1.51 -1.74 -7.11
N GLU A 571 -2.10 -0.90 -7.97
CA GLU A 571 -1.41 0.27 -8.57
C GLU A 571 -0.98 1.38 -7.59
N GLU A 572 -1.39 1.34 -6.31
CA GLU A 572 -1.01 2.32 -5.28
C GLU A 572 -0.26 1.75 -4.04
N GLU A 573 -0.15 0.43 -3.84
CA GLU A 573 0.53 -0.15 -2.65
C GLU A 573 1.90 -0.79 -2.94
N TYR A 574 2.95 -0.31 -2.25
CA TYR A 574 4.27 -0.95 -2.25
C TYR A 574 4.49 -1.77 -0.98
N TYR A 575 4.65 -3.09 -1.15
CA TYR A 575 4.83 -4.04 -0.06
C TYR A 575 6.08 -3.76 0.80
N LYS A 576 5.93 -3.79 2.13
CA LYS A 576 7.01 -3.72 3.12
C LYS A 576 7.20 -5.06 3.83
N ALA A 577 8.38 -5.65 3.67
CA ALA A 577 8.70 -6.97 4.25
C ALA A 577 8.83 -6.96 5.78
N SER A 578 8.33 -8.03 6.41
CA SER A 578 8.63 -8.37 7.82
C SER A 578 10.12 -8.71 8.03
N VAL A 579 10.54 -8.84 9.29
CA VAL A 579 11.95 -8.83 9.72
C VAL A 579 12.67 -10.18 9.51
N SER A 580 12.51 -10.80 8.33
CA SER A 580 13.24 -12.02 7.95
C SER A 580 14.64 -11.71 7.39
N ARG A 581 15.45 -12.77 7.21
CA ARG A 581 16.86 -12.72 6.80
C ARG A 581 16.99 -12.39 5.29
N MET A 582 17.02 -11.10 4.96
CA MET A 582 16.97 -10.63 3.57
C MET A 582 18.25 -10.90 2.74
N PRO A 583 18.13 -11.10 1.41
CA PRO A 583 19.25 -11.30 0.49
C PRO A 583 19.93 -9.98 0.09
N ILE A 584 20.47 -9.24 1.07
CA ILE A 584 20.97 -7.85 0.90
C ILE A 584 21.93 -7.67 -0.30
N LYS A 585 22.80 -8.65 -0.59
CA LYS A 585 23.78 -8.57 -1.69
C LYS A 585 23.17 -8.60 -3.11
N TRP A 586 21.91 -9.02 -3.23
CA TRP A 586 21.16 -9.04 -4.49
C TRP A 586 20.22 -7.83 -4.63
N MET A 587 19.68 -7.34 -3.51
CA MET A 587 18.60 -6.35 -3.48
C MET A 587 18.98 -4.99 -4.08
N ALA A 588 17.96 -4.31 -4.62
CA ALA A 588 18.08 -2.93 -5.08
C ALA A 588 18.25 -1.93 -3.91
N PRO A 589 18.91 -0.77 -4.11
CA PRO A 589 19.15 0.20 -3.03
C PRO A 589 17.86 0.69 -2.34
N GLU A 590 16.78 0.87 -3.09
CA GLU A 590 15.47 1.26 -2.55
C GLU A 590 14.77 0.14 -1.75
N SER A 591 15.04 -1.12 -2.11
CA SER A 591 14.57 -2.29 -1.36
C SER A 591 15.34 -2.47 -0.05
N ILE A 592 16.61 -2.06 0.00
CA ILE A 592 17.41 -2.06 1.23
C ILE A 592 16.96 -0.89 2.13
N ASN A 593 17.06 0.35 1.64
CA ASN A 593 16.80 1.57 2.44
C ASN A 593 15.34 1.72 2.88
N PHE A 594 14.37 1.38 2.01
CA PHE A 594 12.94 1.71 2.21
C PHE A 594 12.01 0.48 2.24
N ARG A 595 12.60 -0.73 2.16
CA ARG A 595 11.90 -2.03 2.07
C ARG A 595 10.90 -2.15 0.91
N ARG A 596 11.05 -1.31 -0.13
CA ARG A 596 10.17 -1.27 -1.31
C ARG A 596 10.53 -2.32 -2.34
N PHE A 597 9.53 -3.03 -2.85
CA PHE A 597 9.64 -3.96 -3.95
C PHE A 597 8.74 -3.53 -5.11
N THR A 598 9.28 -3.56 -6.32
CA THR A 598 8.63 -3.23 -7.61
C THR A 598 9.32 -3.98 -8.75
N THR A 599 8.73 -3.99 -9.95
CA THR A 599 9.37 -4.51 -11.17
C THR A 599 10.77 -3.91 -11.41
N ALA A 600 10.98 -2.63 -11.10
CA ALA A 600 12.29 -1.99 -11.21
C ALA A 600 13.33 -2.52 -10.20
N SER A 601 12.90 -2.98 -9.02
CA SER A 601 13.79 -3.69 -8.07
C SER A 601 14.09 -5.12 -8.52
N ASP A 602 13.13 -5.79 -9.16
CA ASP A 602 13.35 -7.10 -9.80
C ASP A 602 14.30 -7.00 -10.99
N VAL A 603 14.22 -5.94 -11.80
CA VAL A 603 15.20 -5.66 -12.88
C VAL A 603 16.62 -5.57 -12.32
N TRP A 604 16.82 -4.90 -11.17
CA TRP A 604 18.13 -4.85 -10.51
C TRP A 604 18.59 -6.24 -10.06
N MET A 605 17.72 -7.01 -9.38
CA MET A 605 18.04 -8.37 -8.91
C MET A 605 18.33 -9.32 -10.08
N PHE A 606 17.62 -9.19 -11.20
CA PHE A 606 17.93 -9.86 -12.46
C PHE A 606 19.33 -9.50 -12.98
N GLY A 607 19.73 -8.22 -12.94
CA GLY A 607 21.09 -7.83 -13.29
C GLY A 607 22.14 -8.53 -12.43
N VAL A 608 21.89 -8.67 -11.12
CA VAL A 608 22.77 -9.45 -10.22
C VAL A 608 22.76 -10.94 -10.59
N CYS A 609 21.60 -11.52 -10.87
CA CYS A 609 21.47 -12.91 -11.30
C CYS A 609 22.22 -13.19 -12.63
N VAL A 610 22.17 -12.27 -13.61
CA VAL A 610 22.96 -12.37 -14.85
C VAL A 610 24.46 -12.26 -14.54
N TRP A 611 24.86 -11.43 -13.57
CA TRP A 611 26.25 -11.39 -13.12
C TRP A 611 26.70 -12.70 -12.46
N GLU A 612 25.85 -13.35 -11.64
CA GLU A 612 26.10 -14.70 -11.09
C GLU A 612 26.26 -15.74 -12.22
N VAL A 613 25.39 -15.70 -13.24
CA VAL A 613 25.49 -16.59 -14.41
C VAL A 613 26.80 -16.38 -15.17
N MET A 614 27.15 -15.14 -15.52
CA MET A 614 28.37 -14.83 -16.29
C MET A 614 29.67 -14.96 -15.46
N SER A 615 29.58 -15.07 -14.12
CA SER A 615 30.68 -15.37 -13.19
C SER A 615 30.74 -16.84 -12.75
N LEU A 616 29.90 -17.71 -13.32
CA LEU A 616 29.85 -19.15 -13.04
C LEU A 616 29.49 -19.49 -11.58
N GLY A 617 28.57 -18.73 -10.98
CA GLY A 617 28.04 -18.97 -9.63
C GLY A 617 28.81 -18.28 -8.50
N GLN A 618 29.63 -17.26 -8.80
CA GLN A 618 30.29 -16.47 -7.76
C GLN A 618 29.26 -15.65 -6.95
N GLN A 619 29.43 -15.55 -5.63
CA GLN A 619 28.56 -14.72 -4.81
C GLN A 619 28.77 -13.22 -5.12
N PRO A 620 27.70 -12.43 -5.37
CA PRO A 620 27.82 -10.99 -5.57
C PRO A 620 28.36 -10.33 -4.28
N PHE A 621 29.30 -9.38 -4.43
CA PHE A 621 29.94 -8.69 -3.31
C PHE A 621 30.50 -9.63 -2.23
N PHE A 622 31.13 -10.75 -2.61
CA PHE A 622 31.69 -11.72 -1.65
C PHE A 622 32.71 -11.09 -0.68
N TRP A 623 33.37 -10.00 -1.08
CA TRP A 623 34.36 -9.25 -0.31
C TRP A 623 33.77 -8.21 0.68
N LEU A 624 32.44 -8.10 0.78
CA LEU A 624 31.74 -7.16 1.69
C LEU A 624 30.85 -7.89 2.70
N GLU A 625 30.68 -7.30 3.88
CA GLU A 625 29.58 -7.64 4.78
C GLU A 625 28.26 -7.00 4.33
N ASN A 626 27.12 -7.60 4.69
CA ASN A 626 25.79 -7.12 4.27
C ASN A 626 25.52 -5.66 4.68
N GLY A 627 26.07 -5.18 5.81
CA GLY A 627 25.92 -3.80 6.26
C GLY A 627 26.72 -2.77 5.44
N GLU A 628 27.73 -3.21 4.69
CA GLU A 628 28.60 -2.35 3.90
C GLU A 628 28.09 -2.14 2.47
N VAL A 629 27.37 -3.14 1.93
CA VAL A 629 26.89 -3.16 0.54
C VAL A 629 26.14 -1.88 0.16
N ILE A 630 25.22 -1.41 1.02
CA ILE A 630 24.44 -0.20 0.72
C ILE A 630 25.34 1.03 0.58
N ASN A 631 26.35 1.19 1.44
CA ASN A 631 27.27 2.33 1.39
C ASN A 631 28.12 2.33 0.12
N GLN A 632 28.53 1.15 -0.36
CA GLN A 632 29.29 0.99 -1.61
C GLN A 632 28.40 1.21 -2.84
N LEU A 633 27.19 0.66 -2.86
CA LEU A 633 26.21 0.96 -3.91
C LEU A 633 25.85 2.45 -3.97
N GLU A 634 25.83 3.10 -2.81
CA GLU A 634 25.54 4.52 -2.65
C GLU A 634 26.69 5.46 -3.02
N SER A 635 27.95 5.00 -2.97
CA SER A 635 29.13 5.71 -3.48
C SER A 635 29.38 5.51 -4.99
N GLY A 636 28.59 4.63 -5.63
CA GLY A 636 28.62 4.35 -7.06
C GLY A 636 29.29 3.04 -7.45
N VAL A 637 29.84 2.28 -6.51
CA VAL A 637 30.48 0.98 -6.79
C VAL A 637 29.44 -0.02 -7.32
N ARG A 638 29.86 -0.87 -8.28
CA ARG A 638 29.07 -1.94 -8.88
C ARG A 638 29.89 -3.23 -8.97
N LEU A 639 29.24 -4.34 -9.31
CA LEU A 639 29.91 -5.62 -9.52
C LEU A 639 30.82 -5.53 -10.78
N PRO A 640 32.10 -5.97 -10.72
CA PRO A 640 33.04 -5.84 -11.83
C PRO A 640 32.72 -6.81 -12.97
N LYS A 641 33.13 -6.50 -14.21
CA LYS A 641 32.82 -7.34 -15.38
C LYS A 641 33.39 -8.77 -15.24
N PRO A 642 32.56 -9.83 -15.26
CA PRO A 642 33.04 -11.21 -15.28
C PRO A 642 33.90 -11.53 -16.51
N PRO A 643 34.81 -12.51 -16.45
CA PRO A 643 35.68 -12.86 -17.58
C PRO A 643 34.91 -13.22 -18.85
N LEU A 644 33.88 -14.07 -18.73
CA LEU A 644 33.04 -14.54 -19.84
C LEU A 644 31.98 -13.52 -20.30
N CYS A 645 31.76 -12.43 -19.56
CA CYS A 645 30.76 -11.43 -19.92
C CYS A 645 31.25 -10.57 -21.11
N THR A 646 30.46 -10.50 -22.18
CA THR A 646 30.75 -9.64 -23.33
C THR A 646 30.66 -8.16 -22.94
N PRO A 647 31.42 -7.24 -23.58
CA PRO A 647 31.33 -5.81 -23.28
C PRO A 647 29.91 -5.28 -23.42
N THR A 648 29.20 -5.64 -24.50
CA THR A 648 27.83 -5.22 -24.78
C THR A 648 26.84 -5.66 -23.69
N LEU A 649 26.96 -6.88 -23.16
CA LEU A 649 26.13 -7.34 -22.05
C LEU A 649 26.46 -6.59 -20.76
N TYR A 650 27.74 -6.34 -20.47
CA TYR A 650 28.12 -5.59 -19.27
C TYR A 650 27.66 -4.12 -19.30
N THR A 651 27.71 -3.48 -20.47
CA THR A 651 27.12 -2.14 -20.67
C THR A 651 25.60 -2.17 -20.48
N LEU A 652 24.90 -3.27 -20.75
CA LEU A 652 23.49 -3.41 -20.38
C LEU A 652 23.31 -3.57 -18.85
N LEU A 653 24.19 -4.30 -18.18
CA LEU A 653 24.18 -4.45 -16.70
C LEU A 653 24.40 -3.13 -15.97
N THR A 654 25.26 -2.22 -16.45
CA THR A 654 25.44 -0.91 -15.82
C THR A 654 24.20 -0.02 -15.90
N HIS A 655 23.38 -0.15 -16.95
CA HIS A 655 22.08 0.52 -17.05
C HIS A 655 21.03 -0.13 -16.13
N ILE A 656 21.01 -1.47 -16.04
CA ILE A 656 20.18 -2.21 -15.08
C ILE A 656 20.49 -1.78 -13.62
N TRP A 657 21.77 -1.57 -13.29
CA TRP A 657 22.20 -1.10 -11.98
C TRP A 657 22.22 0.43 -11.82
N SER A 658 21.40 1.16 -12.56
CA SER A 658 21.08 2.56 -12.24
C SER A 658 20.57 2.66 -10.80
N TYR A 659 21.15 3.56 -10.01
CA TYR A 659 20.69 3.82 -8.64
C TYR A 659 19.23 4.32 -8.64
N ASP A 660 18.90 5.20 -9.57
CA ASP A 660 17.54 5.69 -9.84
C ASP A 660 16.71 4.58 -10.52
N PRO A 661 15.61 4.08 -9.89
CA PRO A 661 14.80 3.01 -10.43
C PRO A 661 14.12 3.37 -11.77
N HIS A 662 13.77 4.64 -11.98
CA HIS A 662 13.03 5.06 -13.18
C HIS A 662 13.90 5.12 -14.44
N LYS A 663 15.22 4.94 -14.31
CA LYS A 663 16.17 4.85 -15.43
C LYS A 663 16.56 3.42 -15.79
N ARG A 664 16.08 2.42 -15.04
CA ARG A 664 16.30 1.01 -15.36
C ARG A 664 15.35 0.61 -16.51
N PRO A 665 15.82 -0.14 -17.51
CA PRO A 665 14.96 -0.63 -18.61
C PRO A 665 13.93 -1.63 -18.09
N SER A 666 12.76 -1.72 -18.74
CA SER A 666 11.76 -2.76 -18.42
C SER A 666 12.19 -4.15 -18.89
N PHE A 667 11.62 -5.23 -18.34
CA PHE A 667 11.94 -6.59 -18.79
C PHE A 667 11.60 -6.80 -20.27
N THR A 668 10.50 -6.22 -20.74
CA THR A 668 10.15 -6.18 -22.17
C THR A 668 11.26 -5.57 -23.05
N GLN A 669 11.92 -4.51 -22.60
CA GLN A 669 13.06 -3.92 -23.30
C GLN A 669 14.32 -4.79 -23.21
N LEU A 670 14.54 -5.44 -22.06
CA LEU A 670 15.68 -6.32 -21.82
C LEU A 670 15.61 -7.61 -22.66
N VAL A 671 14.44 -8.21 -22.84
CA VAL A 671 14.25 -9.38 -23.71
C VAL A 671 14.70 -9.06 -25.14
N CYS A 672 14.36 -7.88 -25.67
CA CYS A 672 14.87 -7.44 -26.99
C CYS A 672 16.40 -7.35 -27.00
N LYS A 673 16.99 -6.52 -26.12
CA LYS A 673 18.44 -6.25 -26.12
C LYS A 673 19.28 -7.51 -25.89
N ILE A 674 18.84 -8.42 -25.01
CA ILE A 674 19.55 -9.68 -24.74
C ILE A 674 19.36 -10.67 -25.91
N SER A 675 18.22 -10.66 -26.62
CA SER A 675 18.03 -11.49 -27.82
C SER A 675 18.98 -11.08 -28.97
N ASP A 676 19.20 -9.78 -29.16
CA ASP A 676 20.15 -9.29 -30.16
C ASP A 676 21.60 -9.64 -29.77
N ILE A 677 22.00 -9.43 -28.50
CA ILE A 677 23.31 -9.83 -27.97
C ILE A 677 23.53 -11.35 -28.14
N TYR A 678 22.50 -12.17 -27.88
CA TYR A 678 22.57 -13.62 -28.06
C TYR A 678 22.81 -13.99 -29.53
N ARG A 679 22.08 -13.40 -30.47
CA ARG A 679 22.27 -13.63 -31.91
C ARG A 679 23.69 -13.28 -32.35
N MET A 680 24.23 -12.14 -31.90
CA MET A 680 25.60 -11.72 -32.20
C MET A 680 26.68 -12.68 -31.66
N GLU A 681 26.52 -13.23 -30.45
CA GLU A 681 27.47 -14.24 -29.93
C GLU A 681 27.38 -15.55 -30.72
N GLN A 682 26.18 -16.03 -31.06
CA GLN A 682 26.00 -17.26 -31.85
C GLN A 682 26.62 -17.15 -33.25
N GLU A 683 26.50 -16.00 -33.90
CA GLU A 683 27.17 -15.70 -35.18
C GLU A 683 28.71 -15.72 -35.02
N GLN A 684 29.25 -15.07 -33.98
CA GLN A 684 30.69 -15.10 -33.71
C GLN A 684 31.22 -16.50 -33.39
N GLN A 685 30.49 -17.31 -32.60
CA GLN A 685 30.89 -18.69 -32.32
C GLN A 685 30.89 -19.54 -33.59
N THR A 686 29.91 -19.33 -34.46
CA THR A 686 29.83 -20.03 -35.76
C THR A 686 31.05 -19.71 -36.65
N GLU A 687 31.49 -18.45 -36.72
CA GLU A 687 32.68 -18.12 -37.51
C GLU A 687 33.99 -18.58 -36.85
N ARG A 688 34.13 -18.48 -35.51
CA ARG A 688 35.27 -19.07 -34.77
C ARG A 688 35.41 -20.58 -35.03
N LEU A 689 34.29 -21.31 -35.14
CA LEU A 689 34.27 -22.74 -35.49
C LEU A 689 34.65 -22.98 -36.98
N ARG A 690 34.23 -22.11 -37.90
CA ARG A 690 34.65 -22.15 -39.32
C ARG A 690 36.15 -21.87 -39.47
N GLU A 691 36.69 -20.86 -38.79
CA GLU A 691 38.13 -20.56 -38.78
C GLU A 691 38.96 -21.71 -38.21
N ARG A 692 38.50 -22.31 -37.10
CA ARG A 692 39.12 -23.52 -36.53
C ARG A 692 39.06 -24.72 -37.49
N SER A 693 38.03 -24.81 -38.33
CA SER A 693 37.91 -25.84 -39.36
C SER A 693 38.82 -25.57 -40.57
N ARG A 694 39.01 -24.31 -40.96
CA ARG A 694 39.93 -23.88 -42.04
C ARG A 694 41.41 -24.06 -41.68
N THR A 695 41.75 -24.18 -40.39
CA THR A 695 43.14 -24.23 -39.89
C THR A 695 43.65 -25.65 -39.58
N ILE A 696 42.84 -26.68 -39.80
CA ILE A 696 43.28 -28.09 -39.72
C ILE A 696 43.80 -28.53 -41.11
N PRO A 697 45.09 -28.84 -41.27
CA PRO A 697 45.62 -29.30 -42.56
C PRO A 697 45.16 -30.73 -42.90
N PRO A 698 44.80 -31.04 -44.16
CA PRO A 698 44.51 -32.41 -44.58
C PRO A 698 45.78 -33.26 -44.51
N ASN A 699 45.77 -34.32 -43.68
CA ASN A 699 46.98 -35.10 -43.43
C ASN A 699 47.20 -36.21 -44.49
N HIS A 700 48.32 -36.11 -45.20
CA HIS A 700 48.98 -37.12 -46.04
C HIS A 700 48.14 -38.11 -46.88
N TYR A 701 48.26 -38.01 -48.21
CA TYR A 701 48.70 -39.15 -49.02
C TYR A 701 49.48 -38.72 -50.29
N LYS A 702 50.58 -39.45 -50.55
CA LYS A 702 51.40 -39.53 -51.77
C LYS A 702 52.24 -38.31 -52.20
N THR A 703 53.53 -38.59 -52.30
CA THR A 703 54.63 -37.76 -52.82
C THR A 703 54.63 -37.64 -54.35
N ALA A 704 55.13 -36.50 -54.83
CA ALA A 704 55.78 -36.35 -56.14
C ALA A 704 56.87 -35.26 -56.00
N GLU A 705 58.01 -35.41 -56.69
CA GLU A 705 59.23 -34.60 -56.47
C GLU A 705 59.59 -33.77 -57.72
N ALA A 706 59.97 -32.50 -57.53
CA ALA A 706 60.38 -31.54 -58.56
C ALA A 706 61.26 -30.42 -57.95
N PRO A 707 62.12 -29.71 -58.72
CA PRO A 707 63.51 -29.53 -58.28
C PRO A 707 63.92 -28.12 -57.77
N PRO A 708 65.11 -27.98 -57.12
CA PRO A 708 65.54 -26.76 -56.43
C PRO A 708 66.49 -25.84 -57.23
N LYS A 709 66.45 -24.51 -56.96
CA LYS A 709 67.51 -23.47 -57.04
C LYS A 709 66.91 -22.04 -57.04
N PRO A 710 67.68 -20.96 -56.80
CA PRO A 710 68.83 -20.79 -55.89
C PRO A 710 68.67 -19.54 -54.98
N ALA A 711 69.65 -19.25 -54.11
CA ALA A 711 69.62 -18.13 -53.16
C ALA A 711 70.75 -17.08 -53.37
N ARG A 712 70.55 -15.85 -52.87
CA ARG A 712 71.55 -14.89 -52.29
C ARG A 712 70.80 -13.61 -51.83
N ASN A 713 70.87 -13.19 -50.55
CA ASN A 713 71.98 -12.56 -49.78
C ASN A 713 72.11 -11.03 -50.05
N PRO A 714 72.66 -10.23 -49.11
CA PRO A 714 72.81 -10.37 -47.64
C PRO A 714 72.03 -9.21 -46.92
N SER A 715 72.25 -8.71 -45.69
CA SER A 715 73.42 -8.72 -44.78
C SER A 715 73.10 -8.27 -43.34
N PHE A 716 73.74 -8.93 -42.35
CA PHE A 716 74.36 -8.35 -41.12
C PHE A 716 73.45 -7.59 -40.10
N GLN A 717 73.59 -7.73 -38.77
CA GLN A 717 74.44 -8.61 -37.97
C GLN A 717 73.86 -8.78 -36.53
N SER A 718 74.00 -10.00 -35.99
CA SER A 718 74.43 -10.40 -34.62
C SER A 718 74.24 -9.46 -33.40
N HIS A 719 74.01 -9.94 -32.17
CA HIS A 719 74.08 -11.31 -31.60
C HIS A 719 72.66 -11.72 -31.05
N THR A 720 72.38 -12.60 -30.07
CA THR A 720 73.13 -13.38 -29.05
C THR A 720 72.31 -14.64 -28.67
N LEU A 721 72.82 -15.50 -27.78
CA LEU A 721 72.11 -16.70 -27.29
C LEU A 721 72.05 -16.83 -25.76
N ARG A 722 71.14 -17.73 -25.34
CA ARG A 722 70.71 -18.08 -23.97
C ARG A 722 71.85 -18.63 -23.07
N PRO A 723 71.57 -18.85 -21.78
CA PRO A 723 71.35 -20.26 -21.40
C PRO A 723 70.04 -20.54 -20.62
N VAL A 724 69.79 -21.81 -20.35
CA VAL A 724 68.63 -22.37 -19.62
C VAL A 724 69.11 -22.92 -18.27
N GLN A 725 68.26 -22.89 -17.23
CA GLN A 725 68.40 -23.78 -16.08
C GLN A 725 67.04 -24.23 -15.52
N LYS A 726 67.01 -25.42 -14.89
CA LYS A 726 65.87 -26.05 -14.22
C LYS A 726 66.30 -26.53 -12.83
N THR A 727 65.57 -26.15 -11.78
CA THR A 727 65.42 -26.85 -10.48
C THR A 727 64.27 -26.13 -9.75
N GLN A 728 63.12 -26.75 -9.51
CA GLN A 728 62.76 -27.74 -8.47
C GLN A 728 62.14 -27.09 -7.22
N GLU A 729 61.13 -27.78 -6.68
CA GLU A 729 60.26 -27.42 -5.54
C GLU A 729 61.02 -27.05 -4.24
N PRO A 730 60.34 -26.37 -3.31
CA PRO A 730 59.95 -27.09 -2.10
C PRO A 730 58.45 -27.02 -1.76
N PHE A 731 57.94 -28.10 -1.18
CA PHE A 731 56.55 -28.23 -0.69
C PHE A 731 56.24 -27.27 0.46
N GLY A 732 55.03 -26.69 0.45
CA GLY A 732 54.42 -26.03 1.62
C GLY A 732 52.96 -25.64 1.34
N MET A 733 51.99 -26.33 1.95
CA MET A 733 50.56 -25.99 1.83
C MET A 733 50.09 -25.08 2.95
N ALA A 734 49.67 -23.85 2.62
CA ALA A 734 48.65 -23.10 3.35
C ALA A 734 48.07 -21.95 2.49
N ASP A 735 46.76 -22.00 2.26
CA ASP A 735 45.81 -20.92 1.88
C ASP A 735 46.33 -19.57 1.31
N ASP A 736 47.00 -19.59 0.16
CA ASP A 736 47.44 -18.35 -0.54
C ASP A 736 46.44 -17.86 -1.63
N ARG A 737 45.18 -18.33 -1.59
CA ARG A 737 44.19 -18.03 -2.65
C ARG A 737 43.50 -16.68 -2.46
N PHE A 738 43.58 -16.04 -1.29
CA PHE A 738 42.84 -14.81 -0.98
C PHE A 738 43.60 -13.49 -1.25
N MET A 739 44.93 -13.51 -1.45
CA MET A 739 45.69 -12.28 -1.67
C MET A 739 45.68 -11.81 -3.14
N TRP A 740 45.93 -12.70 -4.10
CA TRP A 740 46.08 -12.33 -5.52
C TRP A 740 44.80 -11.80 -6.19
N GLU A 741 43.62 -12.10 -5.65
CA GLU A 741 42.35 -11.50 -6.11
C GLU A 741 42.17 -10.06 -5.60
N ARG A 742 42.73 -9.73 -4.43
CA ARG A 742 42.50 -8.46 -3.75
C ARG A 742 43.25 -7.29 -4.42
N GLU A 743 44.54 -7.47 -4.73
CA GLU A 743 45.33 -6.48 -5.48
C GLU A 743 44.72 -6.18 -6.85
N ARG A 744 44.14 -7.20 -7.50
CA ARG A 744 43.48 -7.09 -8.81
C ARG A 744 42.13 -6.37 -8.73
N LEU A 745 41.46 -6.44 -7.58
CA LEU A 745 40.21 -5.73 -7.33
C LEU A 745 40.46 -4.23 -7.12
N ASP A 746 41.47 -3.85 -6.33
CA ASP A 746 41.82 -2.44 -6.10
C ASP A 746 42.26 -1.72 -7.39
N ASP A 747 43.09 -2.36 -8.22
CA ASP A 747 43.48 -1.83 -9.55
C ASP A 747 42.26 -1.66 -10.49
N THR A 748 41.25 -2.53 -10.37
CA THR A 748 40.00 -2.44 -11.13
C THR A 748 39.09 -1.31 -10.62
N LEU A 749 38.94 -1.18 -9.29
CA LEU A 749 38.12 -0.15 -8.64
C LEU A 749 38.70 1.25 -8.82
N CYS A 750 40.03 1.39 -8.91
CA CYS A 750 40.68 2.66 -9.17
C CYS A 750 40.40 3.20 -10.59
N LYS A 751 40.23 2.30 -11.57
CA LYS A 751 40.04 2.67 -12.99
C LYS A 751 38.61 3.09 -13.35
N GLN A 752 37.59 2.68 -12.59
CA GLN A 752 36.18 2.93 -12.92
C GLN A 752 35.68 4.36 -12.67
N ARG A 753 36.51 5.30 -12.20
CA ARG A 753 36.06 6.66 -11.84
C ARG A 753 35.89 7.67 -12.99
N PRO A 754 36.65 7.64 -14.12
CA PRO A 754 36.50 8.65 -15.19
C PRO A 754 35.57 8.27 -16.35
N ASP A 755 35.55 7.01 -16.78
CA ASP A 755 35.18 6.66 -18.17
C ASP A 755 33.67 6.68 -18.49
N MET A 756 32.78 6.84 -17.51
CA MET A 756 31.32 6.81 -17.72
C MET A 756 30.72 8.02 -18.48
N PHE A 757 31.54 8.90 -19.07
CA PHE A 757 31.10 10.09 -19.81
C PHE A 757 31.39 10.07 -21.32
N SER A 758 32.16 9.11 -21.85
CA SER A 758 32.51 9.05 -23.28
C SER A 758 31.46 8.34 -24.15
N ASP A 759 30.89 7.25 -23.66
CA ASP A 759 30.20 6.27 -24.51
C ASP A 759 28.82 6.72 -25.00
N SER A 760 28.17 7.64 -24.30
CA SER A 760 26.83 8.13 -24.67
C SER A 760 26.75 8.73 -26.08
N ARG A 761 27.86 9.28 -26.59
CA ARG A 761 27.93 9.89 -27.93
C ARG A 761 27.97 8.92 -29.10
N TRP A 762 28.27 7.64 -28.87
CA TRP A 762 28.26 6.63 -29.94
C TRP A 762 26.85 6.06 -30.17
N LEU A 763 26.05 5.92 -29.12
CA LEU A 763 24.74 5.25 -29.18
C LEU A 763 23.61 6.12 -29.77
N GLU A 764 23.67 7.45 -29.61
CA GLU A 764 22.76 8.38 -30.31
C GLU A 764 22.86 8.27 -31.85
N GLN A 765 23.93 7.65 -32.37
CA GLN A 765 24.19 7.54 -33.81
C GLN A 765 23.65 6.23 -34.42
N GLU A 766 23.52 5.14 -33.66
CA GLU A 766 22.97 3.86 -34.15
C GLU A 766 21.43 3.78 -34.07
N GLU A 767 20.80 4.51 -33.14
CA GLU A 767 19.33 4.42 -32.92
C GLU A 767 18.49 4.94 -34.12
N THR A 768 19.14 5.49 -35.15
CA THR A 768 18.53 5.99 -36.39
C THR A 768 18.34 4.95 -37.51
N ASN A 769 18.88 3.72 -37.39
CA ASN A 769 18.87 2.73 -38.49
C ASN A 769 18.46 1.30 -38.04
N MET A 770 17.14 1.01 -37.96
CA MET A 770 16.61 -0.36 -37.86
C MET A 770 15.15 -0.44 -38.38
N PRO A 771 14.71 -1.46 -39.16
CA PRO A 771 13.47 -1.34 -39.96
C PRO A 771 12.20 -1.96 -39.35
N CYS A 772 11.12 -1.17 -39.31
CA CYS A 772 9.80 -1.45 -39.93
C CYS A 772 9.16 -2.86 -39.80
N TRP A 773 9.16 -3.46 -38.61
CA TRP A 773 8.24 -4.58 -38.28
C TRP A 773 7.48 -4.41 -36.95
N LYS A 774 7.79 -3.36 -36.17
CA LYS A 774 7.16 -3.10 -34.87
C LYS A 774 5.77 -2.47 -34.98
N GLU A 775 5.49 -1.72 -36.05
CA GLU A 775 4.20 -1.04 -36.22
C GLU A 775 3.04 -2.02 -36.49
N ASP A 776 3.17 -2.97 -37.40
CA ASP A 776 2.07 -3.88 -37.77
C ASP A 776 1.57 -4.72 -36.59
N ALA A 777 2.49 -5.23 -35.76
CA ALA A 777 2.14 -6.01 -34.57
C ALA A 777 1.39 -5.18 -33.51
N ARG A 778 1.74 -3.89 -33.35
CA ARG A 778 0.99 -2.97 -32.49
C ARG A 778 -0.39 -2.66 -33.06
N LEU A 779 -0.47 -2.35 -34.36
CA LEU A 779 -1.72 -1.97 -35.04
C LEU A 779 -2.77 -3.10 -35.05
N MET A 780 -2.36 -4.37 -35.01
CA MET A 780 -3.30 -5.47 -34.82
C MET A 780 -3.79 -5.59 -33.37
N TRP A 781 -2.91 -5.54 -32.37
CA TRP A 781 -3.30 -5.67 -30.96
C TRP A 781 -4.15 -4.49 -30.46
N GLU A 782 -3.85 -3.27 -30.91
CA GLU A 782 -4.64 -2.07 -30.61
C GLU A 782 -6.05 -2.14 -31.23
N ARG A 783 -6.17 -2.70 -32.45
CA ARG A 783 -7.47 -2.94 -33.10
C ARG A 783 -8.30 -3.97 -32.32
N GLU A 784 -7.70 -5.09 -31.95
CA GLU A 784 -8.37 -6.19 -31.25
C GLU A 784 -8.92 -5.73 -29.88
N ARG A 785 -8.11 -5.00 -29.10
CA ARG A 785 -8.57 -4.36 -27.85
C ARG A 785 -9.67 -3.30 -28.07
N MET A 786 -9.62 -2.56 -29.17
CA MET A 786 -10.62 -1.54 -29.49
C MET A 786 -11.97 -2.18 -29.85
N GLU A 787 -11.97 -3.27 -30.61
CA GLU A 787 -13.18 -4.02 -30.97
C GLU A 787 -13.81 -4.71 -29.75
N GLU A 788 -13.00 -5.30 -28.86
CA GLU A 788 -13.49 -5.88 -27.59
C GLU A 788 -14.13 -4.80 -26.68
N THR A 789 -13.48 -3.65 -26.53
CA THR A 789 -14.03 -2.51 -25.77
C THR A 789 -15.36 -2.02 -26.35
N LEU A 790 -15.48 -2.00 -27.69
CA LEU A 790 -16.71 -1.59 -28.38
C LEU A 790 -17.83 -2.63 -28.27
N ARG A 791 -17.50 -3.93 -28.14
CA ARG A 791 -18.48 -4.98 -27.80
C ARG A 791 -19.01 -4.78 -26.39
N GLN A 792 -18.14 -4.57 -25.41
CA GLN A 792 -18.54 -4.38 -24.02
C GLN A 792 -19.44 -3.15 -23.85
N GLN A 793 -19.03 -1.99 -24.38
CA GLN A 793 -19.85 -0.77 -24.32
C GLN A 793 -21.24 -0.91 -24.98
N LYS A 794 -21.34 -1.69 -26.07
CA LYS A 794 -22.65 -2.02 -26.67
C LYS A 794 -23.51 -2.89 -25.77
N GLN A 795 -22.90 -3.84 -25.06
CA GLN A 795 -23.60 -4.71 -24.12
C GLN A 795 -24.13 -3.90 -22.93
N ASP A 796 -23.28 -3.05 -22.35
CA ASP A 796 -23.58 -2.21 -21.19
C ASP A 796 -24.71 -1.21 -21.50
N MET A 797 -24.62 -0.51 -22.63
CA MET A 797 -25.66 0.40 -23.14
C MET A 797 -27.01 -0.31 -23.35
N LEU A 798 -27.00 -1.57 -23.80
CA LEU A 798 -28.24 -2.35 -23.95
C LEU A 798 -28.83 -2.76 -22.60
N THR A 799 -28.03 -2.99 -21.55
CA THR A 799 -28.54 -3.17 -20.18
C THR A 799 -29.16 -1.88 -19.64
N ASP A 800 -28.48 -0.74 -19.76
CA ASP A 800 -28.99 0.55 -19.27
C ASP A 800 -30.30 0.95 -19.97
N SER A 801 -30.38 0.78 -21.30
CA SER A 801 -31.60 1.08 -22.05
C SER A 801 -32.78 0.20 -21.62
N ARG A 802 -32.54 -1.06 -21.24
CA ARG A 802 -33.58 -1.96 -20.69
C ARG A 802 -33.98 -1.55 -19.28
N TRP A 803 -33.04 -1.11 -18.45
CA TRP A 803 -33.30 -0.62 -17.10
C TRP A 803 -34.15 0.66 -17.11
N LEU A 804 -33.81 1.63 -17.97
CA LEU A 804 -34.57 2.88 -18.15
C LEU A 804 -36.01 2.63 -18.63
N GLU A 805 -36.18 1.72 -19.60
CA GLU A 805 -37.50 1.26 -20.04
C GLU A 805 -38.33 0.60 -18.93
N GLN A 806 -37.70 0.10 -17.87
CA GLN A 806 -38.34 -0.61 -16.76
C GLN A 806 -38.68 0.35 -15.61
N GLU A 807 -37.85 1.38 -15.37
CA GLU A 807 -38.17 2.55 -14.56
C GLU A 807 -39.35 3.36 -15.13
N GLU A 808 -39.37 3.64 -16.45
CA GLU A 808 -40.45 4.42 -17.08
C GLU A 808 -41.82 3.75 -16.91
N LYS A 809 -41.86 2.41 -16.89
CA LYS A 809 -43.08 1.61 -16.65
C LYS A 809 -43.55 1.63 -15.18
N ASN A 810 -42.72 2.07 -14.24
CA ASN A 810 -43.04 2.12 -12.80
C ASN A 810 -43.62 3.48 -12.33
N LEU A 811 -43.66 4.50 -13.20
CA LEU A 811 -44.16 5.83 -12.86
C LEU A 811 -45.71 5.94 -12.94
N PRO A 812 -46.40 6.49 -11.90
CA PRO A 812 -47.85 6.59 -11.89
C PRO A 812 -48.37 7.71 -12.80
N GLN A 813 -49.26 7.36 -13.75
CA GLN A 813 -49.85 8.30 -14.71
C GLN A 813 -50.69 9.40 -14.04
N LYS A 814 -50.35 10.66 -14.29
CA LYS A 814 -51.19 11.83 -13.95
C LYS A 814 -52.22 12.11 -15.06
N LYS A 815 -53.49 12.23 -14.68
CA LYS A 815 -54.60 12.48 -15.61
C LYS A 815 -54.56 13.90 -16.20
N GLN A 816 -54.95 14.02 -17.47
CA GLN A 816 -55.16 15.30 -18.16
C GLN A 816 -56.41 16.02 -17.63
N ALA A 817 -56.39 17.35 -17.68
CA ALA A 817 -57.58 18.20 -17.62
C ALA A 817 -57.37 19.42 -18.54
N ASN A 818 -58.21 19.55 -19.57
CA ASN A 818 -58.24 20.69 -20.49
C ASN A 818 -59.44 21.60 -20.17
N GLN A 819 -59.25 22.93 -20.17
CA GLN A 819 -60.08 23.95 -20.87
C GLN A 819 -59.61 25.40 -20.54
N PRO A 820 -60.05 26.47 -21.26
CA PRO A 820 -59.15 27.56 -21.67
C PRO A 820 -59.27 28.94 -20.97
N LEU A 821 -58.53 29.92 -21.52
CA LEU A 821 -58.19 31.27 -21.02
C LEU A 821 -59.34 32.28 -20.90
N SER A 822 -59.23 33.23 -19.95
CA SER A 822 -59.39 34.69 -20.15
C SER A 822 -58.99 35.53 -18.89
N PRO A 823 -58.73 36.87 -18.99
CA PRO A 823 -57.98 37.63 -17.97
C PRO A 823 -58.76 38.76 -17.22
N PRO A 824 -58.22 39.26 -16.08
CA PRO A 824 -58.57 40.57 -15.49
C PRO A 824 -57.30 41.40 -15.05
N PRO A 825 -57.40 42.58 -14.38
CA PRO A 825 -57.67 43.89 -15.00
C PRO A 825 -56.71 45.04 -14.54
N GLU A 826 -57.11 46.31 -14.69
CA GLU A 826 -56.30 47.53 -14.55
C GLU A 826 -56.14 48.12 -13.12
N LYS A 827 -55.29 49.16 -12.99
CA LYS A 827 -55.04 49.99 -11.76
C LYS A 827 -56.11 51.11 -11.61
N PRO A 828 -56.19 51.80 -10.44
CA PRO A 828 -55.91 53.26 -10.42
C PRO A 828 -55.17 53.73 -9.08
N PRO A 829 -55.13 55.02 -8.60
CA PRO A 829 -53.83 55.68 -8.30
C PRO A 829 -53.77 56.61 -7.03
N LYS A 830 -52.77 57.56 -6.98
CA LYS A 830 -52.62 58.79 -6.12
C LYS A 830 -51.90 58.62 -4.74
N THR A 831 -51.17 59.59 -4.13
CA THR A 831 -50.81 61.01 -4.46
C THR A 831 -49.54 61.56 -3.72
N SER A 832 -48.73 62.38 -4.44
CA SER A 832 -47.97 63.61 -4.05
C SER A 832 -47.32 63.90 -2.66
N THR A 833 -45.98 63.75 -2.58
CA THR A 833 -44.90 64.81 -2.41
C THR A 833 -44.90 65.80 -1.18
N PRO A 834 -43.99 66.83 -1.05
CA PRO A 834 -42.89 66.85 -0.06
C PRO A 834 -42.84 68.13 0.85
N PRO A 835 -41.73 68.48 1.56
CA PRO A 835 -40.77 69.47 1.00
C PRO A 835 -39.28 69.48 1.50
N GLU A 836 -38.37 69.97 0.63
CA GLU A 836 -37.23 70.93 0.85
C GLU A 836 -36.16 70.78 1.99
N LYS A 837 -34.89 71.24 1.89
CA LYS A 837 -34.13 72.01 0.85
C LYS A 837 -32.58 71.81 0.97
N PRO A 838 -31.80 71.65 -0.13
CA PRO A 838 -30.32 71.52 -0.10
C PRO A 838 -29.51 72.50 -1.01
N PRO A 839 -28.29 72.98 -0.63
CA PRO A 839 -27.47 73.83 -1.53
C PRO A 839 -25.91 73.69 -1.53
N LYS A 840 -25.33 73.25 -2.66
CA LYS A 840 -24.18 73.85 -3.42
C LYS A 840 -22.73 73.73 -2.85
N THR A 841 -21.65 73.73 -3.64
CA THR A 841 -21.36 74.40 -4.95
C THR A 841 -21.34 73.52 -6.22
N SER A 842 -20.26 73.50 -7.04
CA SER A 842 -20.36 73.34 -8.52
C SER A 842 -19.08 72.99 -9.34
N THR A 843 -19.33 72.66 -10.61
CA THR A 843 -18.55 72.48 -11.89
C THR A 843 -17.64 73.65 -12.34
N PRO A 844 -16.86 73.64 -13.48
CA PRO A 844 -16.86 72.80 -14.74
C PRO A 844 -15.42 72.27 -15.14
N PRO A 845 -14.93 72.01 -16.41
CA PRO A 845 -15.49 72.02 -17.80
C PRO A 845 -15.15 70.76 -18.69
N GLU A 846 -14.58 70.90 -19.92
CA GLU A 846 -14.55 69.90 -21.02
C GLU A 846 -13.18 69.64 -21.74
N LYS A 847 -13.19 68.75 -22.77
CA LYS A 847 -12.14 68.07 -23.60
C LYS A 847 -11.43 68.99 -24.65
N PRO A 848 -10.34 68.64 -25.44
CA PRO A 848 -10.01 67.33 -26.05
C PRO A 848 -8.46 66.93 -26.13
N PRO A 849 -7.76 66.48 -27.23
CA PRO A 849 -6.93 65.24 -27.14
C PRO A 849 -5.47 65.24 -27.74
N LYS A 850 -4.71 64.14 -27.47
CA LYS A 850 -3.50 63.60 -28.16
C LYS A 850 -2.26 64.48 -28.44
N THR A 851 -1.07 64.03 -28.02
CA THR A 851 0.19 64.10 -28.82
C THR A 851 1.30 63.17 -28.28
N SER A 852 2.44 63.06 -28.99
CA SER A 852 3.52 62.07 -28.82
C SER A 852 4.92 62.70 -28.76
N THR A 853 5.88 62.08 -28.06
CA THR A 853 7.31 62.48 -28.07
C THR A 853 8.28 61.30 -27.92
N SER A 854 9.44 61.41 -28.56
CA SER A 854 10.65 60.55 -28.54
C SER A 854 11.78 61.29 -29.31
N PRO A 855 13.03 60.80 -29.46
CA PRO A 855 13.76 59.70 -28.79
C PRO A 855 15.16 60.11 -28.25
N THR A 856 15.88 59.21 -27.56
CA THR A 856 17.37 59.03 -27.44
C THR A 856 17.69 58.15 -26.20
N ASP A 857 18.70 57.29 -26.13
CA ASP A 857 19.53 56.64 -27.16
C ASP A 857 20.00 55.22 -26.69
N ARG A 858 20.77 54.50 -27.53
CA ARG A 858 21.20 53.07 -27.47
C ARG A 858 22.32 52.76 -26.44
N PRO A 859 22.70 51.47 -26.16
CA PRO A 859 22.51 50.24 -26.97
C PRO A 859 21.95 48.99 -26.27
N LEU A 860 21.81 47.90 -27.03
CA LEU A 860 21.19 46.62 -26.62
C LEU A 860 22.21 45.55 -26.20
N GLN A 861 21.75 44.61 -25.35
CA GLN A 861 22.23 43.23 -25.31
C GLN A 861 21.02 42.29 -25.24
N ALA A 862 21.09 41.11 -25.87
CA ALA A 862 19.92 40.28 -26.14
C ALA A 862 19.53 39.35 -24.97
N SER A 863 18.24 39.01 -24.89
CA SER A 863 17.68 37.96 -24.03
C SER A 863 16.53 37.24 -24.76
N ASP A 864 16.29 35.98 -24.40
CA ASP A 864 15.55 35.03 -25.25
C ASP A 864 14.03 35.28 -25.36
N PRO A 865 13.43 35.07 -26.55
CA PRO A 865 11.99 35.19 -26.74
C PRO A 865 11.25 33.90 -26.33
N GLN A 866 10.76 33.83 -25.09
CA GLN A 866 9.86 32.75 -24.64
C GLN A 866 8.45 33.23 -24.25
N HIS A 867 7.97 34.28 -24.93
CA HIS A 867 6.55 34.65 -24.96
C HIS A 867 6.13 34.96 -26.40
N ALA A 868 5.51 34.00 -27.07
CA ALA A 868 4.76 34.27 -28.29
C ALA A 868 3.47 35.02 -27.93
N ALA A 869 3.23 36.16 -28.55
CA ALA A 869 1.98 36.90 -28.39
C ALA A 869 0.83 36.15 -29.06
N THR A 870 -0.37 36.26 -28.50
CA THR A 870 -1.60 35.77 -29.13
C THR A 870 -1.79 36.45 -30.49
N VAL A 871 -1.93 35.66 -31.56
CA VAL A 871 -2.39 36.18 -32.86
C VAL A 871 -3.83 36.65 -32.70
N GLU A 872 -4.16 37.85 -33.18
CA GLU A 872 -5.54 38.35 -33.24
C GLU A 872 -6.32 37.64 -34.37
N GLN A 873 -6.63 36.36 -34.16
CA GLN A 873 -7.61 35.63 -34.96
C GLN A 873 -9.02 36.16 -34.67
N ASP A 874 -9.87 36.26 -35.70
CA ASP A 874 -11.30 36.52 -35.51
C ASP A 874 -12.01 35.28 -34.93
N ARG A 875 -12.09 35.22 -33.59
CA ARG A 875 -12.77 34.15 -32.86
C ARG A 875 -14.30 34.27 -32.84
N SER A 876 -14.90 35.20 -33.58
CA SER A 876 -16.36 35.46 -33.56
C SER A 876 -17.21 34.29 -34.07
N ASN A 877 -16.62 33.37 -34.84
CA ASN A 877 -17.31 32.21 -35.43
C ASN A 877 -16.81 30.85 -34.87
N ASP A 878 -15.98 30.82 -33.83
CA ASP A 878 -15.50 29.55 -33.24
C ASP A 878 -16.46 29.03 -32.16
N LEU A 879 -17.21 27.98 -32.51
CA LEU A 879 -18.17 27.32 -31.62
C LEU A 879 -17.54 26.72 -30.35
N VAL A 880 -16.25 26.34 -30.38
CA VAL A 880 -15.53 25.81 -29.22
C VAL A 880 -15.18 26.95 -28.26
N TYR A 881 -14.56 28.02 -28.77
CA TYR A 881 -14.30 29.25 -28.00
C TYR A 881 -15.58 29.85 -27.41
N MET A 882 -16.67 29.91 -28.19
CA MET A 882 -17.97 30.37 -27.71
C MET A 882 -18.54 29.48 -26.59
N GLY A 883 -18.35 28.16 -26.68
CA GLY A 883 -18.73 27.18 -25.66
C GLY A 883 -17.95 27.36 -24.35
N VAL A 884 -16.63 27.50 -24.42
CA VAL A 884 -15.79 27.76 -23.23
C VAL A 884 -16.14 29.11 -22.59
N MET A 885 -16.35 30.15 -23.40
CA MET A 885 -16.78 31.44 -22.88
C MET A 885 -18.21 31.41 -22.30
N ALA A 886 -19.07 30.50 -22.75
CA ALA A 886 -20.36 30.24 -22.11
C ALA A 886 -20.18 29.52 -20.75
N MET A 887 -19.30 28.52 -20.68
CA MET A 887 -18.97 27.82 -19.44
C MET A 887 -18.46 28.78 -18.37
N VAL A 888 -17.49 29.63 -18.71
CA VAL A 888 -16.95 30.66 -17.80
C VAL A 888 -18.04 31.63 -17.34
N ARG A 889 -18.98 32.03 -18.21
CA ARG A 889 -20.11 32.89 -17.83
C ARG A 889 -21.05 32.21 -16.82
N GLU A 890 -21.45 30.96 -17.05
CA GLU A 890 -22.35 30.25 -16.12
C GLU A 890 -21.66 29.91 -14.78
N VAL A 891 -20.35 29.64 -14.77
CA VAL A 891 -19.58 29.45 -13.53
C VAL A 891 -19.42 30.78 -12.76
N VAL A 892 -19.19 31.91 -13.43
CA VAL A 892 -19.16 33.24 -12.79
C VAL A 892 -20.54 33.63 -12.25
N LYS A 893 -21.61 33.31 -12.96
CA LYS A 893 -23.00 33.50 -12.52
C LYS A 893 -23.32 32.65 -11.28
N LEU A 894 -23.01 31.35 -11.31
CA LEU A 894 -23.11 30.46 -10.13
C LEU A 894 -22.34 31.04 -8.93
N LYS A 895 -21.13 31.58 -9.13
CA LYS A 895 -20.33 32.24 -8.09
C LYS A 895 -20.98 33.51 -7.52
N ASN A 896 -21.68 34.29 -8.32
CA ASN A 896 -22.39 35.48 -7.86
C ASN A 896 -23.68 35.11 -7.11
N ASP A 897 -24.42 34.12 -7.62
CA ASP A 897 -25.75 33.74 -7.12
C ASP A 897 -25.68 32.78 -5.90
N VAL A 898 -24.55 32.10 -5.66
CA VAL A 898 -24.41 31.07 -4.59
C VAL A 898 -24.88 31.51 -3.19
N ASN A 899 -24.73 32.80 -2.88
CA ASN A 899 -25.05 33.39 -1.58
C ASN A 899 -26.51 33.81 -1.44
N THR A 900 -27.24 33.97 -2.57
CA THR A 900 -28.65 34.36 -2.61
C THR A 900 -29.59 33.20 -2.93
N LEU A 901 -29.11 32.17 -3.64
CA LEU A 901 -29.86 30.95 -3.97
C LEU A 901 -30.30 30.17 -2.72
N SER A 902 -31.54 29.67 -2.75
CA SER A 902 -32.06 28.70 -1.79
C SER A 902 -31.54 27.27 -2.07
N PRO A 903 -31.60 26.33 -1.10
CA PRO A 903 -31.17 24.95 -1.30
C PRO A 903 -31.92 24.21 -2.41
N SER A 904 -33.13 24.65 -2.75
CA SER A 904 -33.96 24.17 -3.85
C SER A 904 -33.48 24.61 -5.24
N GLU A 905 -32.68 25.66 -5.35
CA GLU A 905 -32.32 26.28 -6.64
C GLU A 905 -30.91 25.88 -7.12
N TYR A 906 -30.03 25.39 -6.24
CA TYR A 906 -28.72 24.88 -6.64
C TYR A 906 -28.77 23.81 -7.76
N PRO A 907 -29.72 22.84 -7.77
CA PRO A 907 -29.87 21.91 -8.88
C PRO A 907 -30.17 22.58 -10.22
N THR A 908 -30.94 23.67 -10.22
CA THR A 908 -31.24 24.45 -11.43
C THR A 908 -29.99 25.18 -11.94
N ALA A 909 -29.21 25.76 -11.04
CA ALA A 909 -27.96 26.44 -11.39
C ALA A 909 -26.89 25.46 -11.93
N VAL A 910 -26.67 24.32 -11.27
CA VAL A 910 -25.73 23.28 -11.73
C VAL A 910 -26.21 22.60 -13.01
N LYS A 911 -27.53 22.45 -13.22
CA LYS A 911 -28.09 21.98 -14.51
C LYS A 911 -27.80 22.94 -15.66
N SER A 912 -27.74 24.25 -15.41
CA SER A 912 -27.34 25.26 -16.42
C SER A 912 -25.88 25.09 -16.84
N VAL A 913 -24.98 24.86 -15.87
CA VAL A 913 -23.57 24.54 -16.10
C VAL A 913 -23.44 23.22 -16.90
N GLY A 914 -24.13 22.15 -16.49
CA GLY A 914 -24.10 20.86 -17.19
C GLY A 914 -24.66 20.89 -18.62
N LEU A 915 -25.72 21.67 -18.87
CA LEU A 915 -26.22 21.91 -20.24
C LEU A 915 -25.19 22.67 -21.09
N THR A 916 -24.49 23.63 -20.50
CA THR A 916 -23.42 24.38 -21.17
C THR A 916 -22.21 23.50 -21.48
N LEU A 917 -21.84 22.54 -20.59
CA LEU A 917 -20.80 21.56 -20.89
C LEU A 917 -21.21 20.67 -22.08
N ARG A 918 -22.45 20.17 -22.10
CA ARG A 918 -22.95 19.34 -23.20
C ARG A 918 -22.87 20.07 -24.55
N ASN A 919 -23.17 21.37 -24.56
CA ASN A 919 -23.03 22.19 -25.78
C ASN A 919 -21.56 22.40 -26.17
N LEU A 920 -20.64 22.60 -25.21
CA LEU A 920 -19.21 22.70 -25.48
C LEU A 920 -18.64 21.40 -26.06
N ILE A 921 -18.98 20.24 -25.48
CA ILE A 921 -18.56 18.93 -26.01
C ILE A 921 -19.10 18.74 -27.43
N HIS A 922 -20.37 19.09 -27.68
CA HIS A 922 -20.94 19.03 -29.02
C HIS A 922 -20.19 19.92 -30.05
N SER A 923 -19.80 21.14 -29.68
CA SER A 923 -18.94 22.00 -30.52
C SER A 923 -17.57 21.39 -30.82
N VAL A 924 -17.05 20.51 -29.95
CA VAL A 924 -15.77 19.82 -30.14
C VAL A 924 -15.97 18.55 -30.97
N ASP A 925 -17.03 17.77 -30.73
CA ASP A 925 -17.45 16.62 -31.56
C ASP A 925 -17.58 17.00 -33.05
N GLU A 926 -18.09 18.19 -33.37
CA GLU A 926 -18.15 18.68 -34.77
C GLU A 926 -16.76 18.93 -35.39
N VAL A 927 -15.77 19.28 -34.56
CA VAL A 927 -14.38 19.54 -34.99
C VAL A 927 -13.55 18.26 -35.02
N LEU A 928 -13.78 17.30 -34.11
CA LEU A 928 -13.00 16.06 -33.98
C LEU A 928 -12.79 15.28 -35.31
N PRO A 929 -13.76 15.16 -36.25
CA PRO A 929 -13.55 14.51 -37.54
C PRO A 929 -12.45 15.14 -38.40
N SER A 930 -12.24 16.46 -38.29
CA SER A 930 -11.24 17.19 -39.07
C SER A 930 -9.80 17.05 -38.54
N LEU A 931 -9.63 16.63 -37.28
CA LEU A 931 -8.34 16.61 -36.60
C LEU A 931 -7.59 15.28 -36.77
N HIS A 932 -6.26 15.33 -36.65
CA HIS A 932 -5.39 14.15 -36.71
C HIS A 932 -5.66 13.17 -35.56
N THR A 933 -5.61 11.86 -35.84
CA THR A 933 -6.03 10.79 -34.93
C THR A 933 -5.37 10.85 -33.55
N SER A 934 -4.08 11.19 -33.48
CA SER A 934 -3.34 11.31 -32.21
C SER A 934 -3.80 12.45 -31.31
N SER A 935 -4.32 13.55 -31.88
CA SER A 935 -4.90 14.64 -31.10
C SER A 935 -6.40 14.44 -30.86
N ARG A 936 -7.09 13.61 -31.65
CA ARG A 936 -8.46 13.17 -31.31
C ARG A 936 -8.48 12.40 -29.99
N THR A 937 -7.53 11.48 -29.78
CA THR A 937 -7.38 10.75 -28.50
C THR A 937 -6.99 11.65 -27.32
N GLU A 938 -6.19 12.69 -27.57
CA GLU A 938 -5.79 13.71 -26.57
C GLU A 938 -7.01 14.52 -26.10
N ILE A 939 -7.79 15.06 -27.04
CA ILE A 939 -8.99 15.86 -26.77
C ILE A 939 -10.09 15.03 -26.10
N GLN A 940 -10.32 13.78 -26.55
CA GLN A 940 -11.27 12.85 -25.92
C GLN A 940 -10.88 12.45 -24.49
N GLY A 941 -9.59 12.52 -24.13
CA GLY A 941 -9.14 12.41 -22.74
C GLY A 941 -9.66 13.56 -21.89
N THR A 942 -9.54 14.80 -22.39
CA THR A 942 -10.03 16.01 -21.71
C THR A 942 -11.56 16.08 -21.64
N GLU A 943 -12.28 15.59 -22.64
CA GLU A 943 -13.75 15.47 -22.59
C GLU A 943 -14.21 14.51 -21.48
N ARG A 944 -13.49 13.39 -21.26
CA ARG A 944 -13.76 12.48 -20.13
C ARG A 944 -13.46 13.14 -18.78
N LEU A 945 -12.40 13.94 -18.69
CA LEU A 945 -12.08 14.74 -17.48
C LEU A 945 -13.23 15.69 -17.14
N LEU A 946 -13.72 16.47 -18.10
CA LEU A 946 -14.82 17.43 -17.86
C LEU A 946 -16.13 16.78 -17.41
N ASN A 947 -16.43 15.56 -17.88
CA ASN A 947 -17.58 14.80 -17.39
C ASN A 947 -17.39 14.34 -15.93
N LYS A 948 -16.15 13.99 -15.53
CA LYS A 948 -15.79 13.69 -14.13
C LYS A 948 -15.91 14.95 -13.25
N ASP A 949 -15.44 16.10 -13.72
CA ASP A 949 -15.48 17.37 -12.98
C ASP A 949 -16.92 17.86 -12.75
N LEU A 950 -17.81 17.68 -13.75
CA LEU A 950 -19.25 17.91 -13.58
C LEU A 950 -19.85 16.94 -12.54
N GLY A 951 -19.39 15.68 -12.51
CA GLY A 951 -19.74 14.71 -11.48
C GLY A 951 -19.35 15.17 -10.08
N GLU A 952 -18.12 15.69 -9.89
CA GLU A 952 -17.70 16.26 -8.61
C GLU A 952 -18.51 17.52 -8.24
N LEU A 953 -18.78 18.42 -9.20
CA LEU A 953 -19.62 19.60 -8.96
C LEU A 953 -21.02 19.19 -8.47
N ILE A 954 -21.64 18.16 -9.05
CA ILE A 954 -22.92 17.60 -8.60
C ILE A 954 -22.81 16.99 -7.19
N ALA A 955 -21.70 16.31 -6.87
CA ALA A 955 -21.46 15.76 -5.53
C ALA A 955 -21.31 16.87 -4.47
N LYS A 956 -20.49 17.91 -4.75
CA LYS A 956 -20.34 19.07 -3.86
C LYS A 956 -21.65 19.86 -3.70
N MET A 957 -22.44 19.99 -4.75
CA MET A 957 -23.78 20.59 -4.70
C MET A 957 -24.72 19.82 -3.76
N ARG A 958 -24.73 18.48 -3.80
CA ARG A 958 -25.52 17.66 -2.86
C ARG A 958 -25.10 17.89 -1.41
N LEU A 959 -23.79 18.03 -1.13
CA LEU A 959 -23.28 18.39 0.20
C LEU A 959 -23.76 19.78 0.65
N VAL A 960 -23.82 20.78 -0.23
CA VAL A 960 -24.39 22.11 0.08
C VAL A 960 -25.86 22.02 0.45
N GLN A 961 -26.65 21.19 -0.25
CA GLN A 961 -28.07 21.00 0.07
C GLN A 961 -28.26 20.33 1.44
N GLN A 962 -27.52 19.25 1.71
CA GLN A 962 -27.58 18.51 2.97
C GLN A 962 -27.15 19.36 4.18
N ASN A 963 -26.13 20.21 4.03
CA ASN A 963 -25.58 21.03 5.11
C ASN A 963 -26.17 22.45 5.17
N SER A 964 -27.24 22.73 4.42
CA SER A 964 -27.76 24.09 4.18
C SER A 964 -28.27 24.85 5.41
N VAL A 965 -28.55 24.16 6.52
CA VAL A 965 -28.97 24.70 7.82
C VAL A 965 -27.90 24.59 8.91
N THR A 966 -26.69 24.16 8.56
CA THR A 966 -25.58 23.92 9.50
C THR A 966 -24.55 25.05 9.46
N SER A 967 -23.67 25.09 10.46
CA SER A 967 -22.46 25.94 10.46
C SER A 967 -21.52 25.65 9.28
N LEU A 968 -21.59 24.46 8.67
CA LEU A 968 -20.77 24.05 7.53
C LEU A 968 -21.25 24.61 6.19
N LYS A 969 -22.40 25.29 6.11
CA LYS A 969 -22.97 25.83 4.86
C LYS A 969 -21.94 26.58 4.02
N GLY A 970 -21.22 27.52 4.62
CA GLY A 970 -20.21 28.34 3.95
C GLY A 970 -18.95 27.58 3.52
N GLU A 971 -18.66 26.44 4.15
CA GLU A 971 -17.58 25.54 3.76
C GLU A 971 -17.99 24.73 2.53
N CYS A 972 -19.16 24.08 2.58
CA CYS A 972 -19.70 23.33 1.46
C CYS A 972 -19.88 24.22 0.21
N GLN A 973 -20.37 25.46 0.39
CA GLN A 973 -20.50 26.44 -0.70
C GLN A 973 -19.14 26.73 -1.35
N ARG A 974 -18.07 26.91 -0.55
CA ARG A 974 -16.72 27.14 -1.07
C ARG A 974 -16.18 25.94 -1.84
N GLN A 975 -16.44 24.71 -1.38
CA GLN A 975 -16.06 23.50 -2.10
C GLN A 975 -16.81 23.32 -3.43
N MET A 976 -18.11 23.64 -3.47
CA MET A 976 -18.90 23.63 -4.70
C MET A 976 -18.38 24.66 -5.73
N LEU A 977 -18.01 25.86 -5.28
CA LEU A 977 -17.35 26.85 -6.14
C LEU A 977 -15.95 26.42 -6.59
N GLY A 978 -15.22 25.67 -5.76
CA GLY A 978 -13.94 25.06 -6.13
C GLY A 978 -14.09 24.11 -7.32
N ALA A 979 -15.00 23.14 -7.23
CA ALA A 979 -15.29 22.20 -8.32
C ALA A 979 -15.77 22.91 -9.60
N ALA A 980 -16.64 23.94 -9.47
CA ALA A 980 -17.07 24.75 -10.62
C ALA A 980 -15.91 25.53 -11.28
N HIS A 981 -14.93 25.97 -10.50
CA HIS A 981 -13.75 26.66 -11.01
C HIS A 981 -12.77 25.70 -11.71
N THR A 982 -12.59 24.47 -11.21
CA THR A 982 -11.83 23.42 -11.91
C THR A 982 -12.46 23.13 -13.28
N LEU A 983 -13.76 22.85 -13.33
CA LEU A 983 -14.49 22.60 -14.59
C LEU A 983 -14.31 23.74 -15.62
N ALA A 984 -14.26 25.01 -15.17
CA ALA A 984 -13.99 26.16 -16.06
C ALA A 984 -12.53 26.24 -16.52
N LEU A 985 -11.56 25.86 -15.67
CA LEU A 985 -10.15 25.81 -16.03
C LEU A 985 -9.87 24.70 -17.04
N ASP A 986 -10.39 23.50 -16.82
CA ASP A 986 -10.20 22.38 -17.74
C ASP A 986 -11.00 22.54 -19.03
N SER A 987 -12.10 23.32 -19.02
CA SER A 987 -12.77 23.76 -20.26
C SER A 987 -11.87 24.68 -21.09
N LYS A 988 -11.02 25.49 -20.47
CA LYS A 988 -9.98 26.26 -21.18
C LYS A 988 -8.87 25.32 -21.69
N ASN A 989 -8.44 24.34 -20.89
CA ASN A 989 -7.42 23.36 -21.30
C ASN A 989 -7.89 22.56 -22.54
N LEU A 990 -9.19 22.23 -22.64
CA LEU A 990 -9.81 21.65 -23.84
C LEU A 990 -9.65 22.54 -25.08
N LEU A 991 -9.95 23.83 -24.97
CA LEU A 991 -9.76 24.79 -26.07
C LEU A 991 -8.28 24.94 -26.45
N ASP A 992 -7.37 25.05 -25.47
CA ASP A 992 -5.93 25.16 -25.74
C ASP A 992 -5.40 23.91 -26.48
N ALA A 993 -5.94 22.72 -26.18
CA ALA A 993 -5.64 21.46 -26.88
C ALA A 993 -6.25 21.41 -28.29
N VAL A 994 -7.50 21.85 -28.46
CA VAL A 994 -8.19 21.95 -29.76
C VAL A 994 -7.47 22.94 -30.69
N ASP A 995 -7.05 24.10 -30.19
CA ASP A 995 -6.29 25.08 -30.97
C ASP A 995 -4.90 24.54 -31.37
N GLN A 996 -4.20 23.84 -30.47
CA GLN A 996 -2.96 23.13 -30.84
C GLN A 996 -3.20 22.05 -31.90
N ALA A 997 -4.30 21.30 -31.84
CA ALA A 997 -4.65 20.29 -32.83
C ALA A 997 -5.00 20.91 -34.20
N ARG A 998 -5.74 22.04 -34.22
CA ARG A 998 -6.03 22.83 -35.43
C ARG A 998 -4.76 23.35 -36.10
N ILE A 999 -3.77 23.80 -35.32
CA ILE A 999 -2.45 24.23 -35.80
C ILE A 999 -1.69 23.03 -36.38
N LYS A 1000 -1.58 21.90 -35.66
CA LYS A 1000 -0.94 20.66 -36.13
C LYS A 1000 -1.57 20.12 -37.44
N ALA A 1001 -2.85 20.40 -37.70
CA ALA A 1001 -3.60 19.97 -38.87
C ALA A 1001 -3.58 20.95 -40.07
N ASN A 1002 -2.89 22.10 -39.98
CA ASN A 1002 -2.99 23.22 -40.94
C ASN A 1002 -4.43 23.75 -41.15
N LEU A 1003 -5.32 23.55 -40.17
CA LEU A 1003 -6.71 24.03 -40.19
C LEU A 1003 -6.90 25.40 -39.51
N ALA A 1004 -5.86 25.90 -38.86
CA ALA A 1004 -5.84 27.26 -38.33
C ALA A 1004 -5.84 28.29 -39.48
N LYS A 1005 -7.01 28.91 -39.72
CA LYS A 1005 -7.07 30.18 -40.46
C LYS A 1005 -6.40 31.28 -39.61
N PRO A 1006 -5.64 32.20 -40.23
CA PRO A 1006 -5.22 33.43 -39.56
C PRO A 1006 -6.43 34.33 -39.25
#